data_AF-A0A9W6CC25-F1
#
_entry.id   AF-A0A9W6CC25-F1
#
_cell.length_a   1.000
_cell.length_b   1.000
_cell.length_c   1.000
_cell.angle_alpha   90.00
_cell.angle_beta   90.00
_cell.angle_gamma   90.00
#
_symmetry.space_group_name_H-M   'P 1'
#
loop_
_entity.id
_entity.type
_entity.pdbx_description
1 polymer ?
#
loop_
_entity_poly.entity_id
_entity_poly.type
_entity_poly.pdbx_seq_one_letter_code
_entity_poly.pdbx_strand_id
1 'polypeptide(L)'
;MKALKLRENFYWTGIVDADLRVFDIIMYTEFGTTYNSYVLKTGDKTILFETAKEKFFDDYLEKLKEITDVESIDYLVVEHTEPDHAGSVERLLDLNPGMKIIATGCALGFLKEIVNRDFTGIPARDNMTMKIGDRTLRFLFVPNLHWPDTMYTYIEEEQILVTCDSFGSHYGFDDVLLSKVTDWEGYMRATKYYYDNIIGPFKPFMLKALERVRELDISMICTGHGPVIDDKIDFILNTYEEWSTVVNPNPKKTVIMPYVSAYGYTKSLAEKIAEGIRASGDIDVRAYDMVEADQAKVLEELGFADGILFGSPTIVGEALKPIWDLTTSIFAGTHGGKLASAFGSYGWSGEAVPHLIERLKQLNMKVTEGFRVRFKPDENQLQDAFDYGFNFGCLLQEKENPKKKKGARTLVKCLVCGAVFDSSIDICPVCGVGPENFVEVEAEENEFSNDTKNFYIILGNGAAGHYAAEAIRKRDRTGTITMISNEPYRTYNRPMLTKSIMAGLNEEQIAVEDASWYEENHIYQILGHEVVKIDPEAKEVHLDDGSKYHYTKLIYALGSECFIPPIKGADKDGVIAIRRLSDTKKVAEKLKETKHAVVIGGGVLGLEAAWELKKSRCEVTVLELAPVLMGRQLDKTAGEMLKKISEGQGIQIHTGVQIEAIEGGEKAEGVRLADGTVIPAELVIVSCGVRANTALAKEAGIETDRAVIVNEKMETNIPDIYACGDCAQYEGINYAIWPQAVEEGKTAGAQAAGDDNTYSTVPAALSFHGMNTALFAAGDNGQNPDLIYKTVEYKDEGKKQYQKYYFLNNRLCGVILIGDTSRMAEMTEALKHHRQYKEIIK
;
A
#
# COMPACT_ATOMS: atom_id res chain seq x y z
N MET A 1 36.77 -9.54 26.24
CA MET A 1 37.31 -10.49 25.24
C MET A 1 37.87 -9.71 24.04
N LYS A 2 39.02 -10.09 23.47
CA LYS A 2 39.59 -9.46 22.25
C LYS A 2 38.79 -9.81 21.00
N ALA A 3 39.02 -9.12 19.89
CA ALA A 3 38.48 -9.54 18.59
C ALA A 3 38.99 -10.94 18.22
N LEU A 4 38.13 -11.76 17.61
CA LEU A 4 38.45 -13.15 17.26
C LEU A 4 38.46 -13.32 15.74
N LYS A 5 39.52 -13.91 15.18
CA LYS A 5 39.56 -14.31 13.77
C LYS A 5 38.76 -15.60 13.60
N LEU A 6 37.65 -15.54 12.86
CA LEU A 6 36.79 -16.70 12.57
C LEU A 6 37.25 -17.43 11.31
N ARG A 7 37.54 -16.68 10.25
CA ARG A 7 38.16 -17.17 9.00
C ARG A 7 39.22 -16.19 8.50
N GLU A 8 39.89 -16.54 7.41
CA GLU A 8 40.73 -15.57 6.71
C GLU A 8 39.90 -14.36 6.30
N ASN A 9 40.34 -13.17 6.72
CA ASN A 9 39.67 -11.89 6.50
C ASN A 9 38.26 -11.72 7.11
N PHE A 10 37.78 -12.66 7.93
CA PHE A 10 36.49 -12.57 8.61
C PHE A 10 36.66 -12.68 10.13
N TYR A 11 36.21 -11.66 10.85
CA TYR A 11 36.49 -11.45 12.27
C TYR A 11 35.21 -11.19 13.05
N TRP A 12 35.16 -11.65 14.30
CA TRP A 12 34.16 -11.24 15.27
C TRP A 12 34.69 -10.07 16.12
N THR A 13 33.89 -9.02 16.21
CA THR A 13 34.18 -7.76 16.90
C THR A 13 33.10 -7.37 17.91
N GLY A 14 32.19 -8.29 18.25
CA GLY A 14 31.08 -8.05 19.19
C GLY A 14 31.48 -7.90 20.67
N ILE A 15 30.48 -7.75 21.55
CA ILE A 15 30.65 -7.55 23.00
C ILE A 15 29.97 -8.67 23.79
N VAL A 16 30.53 -9.00 24.96
CA VAL A 16 29.94 -9.94 25.92
C VAL A 16 29.37 -9.12 27.09
N ASP A 17 28.09 -9.29 27.38
CA ASP A 17 27.36 -8.70 28.51
C ASP A 17 27.06 -9.79 29.53
N ALA A 18 28.08 -10.17 30.30
CA ALA A 18 28.02 -11.24 31.29
C ALA A 18 27.14 -10.89 32.50
N ASP A 19 26.83 -9.61 32.71
CA ASP A 19 26.09 -9.10 33.87
C ASP A 19 24.59 -8.94 33.59
N LEU A 20 24.15 -9.11 32.34
CA LEU A 20 22.74 -9.10 32.00
C LEU A 20 22.02 -10.26 32.70
N ARG A 21 20.91 -9.96 33.38
CA ARG A 21 20.05 -10.96 34.03
C ARG A 21 18.61 -10.94 33.53
N VAL A 22 18.17 -9.79 33.00
CA VAL A 22 16.85 -9.63 32.41
C VAL A 22 17.00 -8.90 31.08
N PHE A 23 16.64 -9.57 29.98
CA PHE A 23 16.55 -8.99 28.63
C PHE A 23 15.09 -8.54 28.38
N ASP A 24 14.93 -7.39 27.73
CA ASP A 24 13.63 -6.74 27.43
C ASP A 24 12.59 -6.82 28.54
N ILE A 25 13.04 -6.56 29.77
CA ILE A 25 12.22 -6.42 30.98
C ILE A 25 11.58 -7.74 31.48
N ILE A 26 11.46 -8.77 30.63
CA ILE A 26 10.70 -10.00 30.95
C ILE A 26 11.46 -11.32 30.79
N MET A 27 12.60 -11.35 30.08
CA MET A 27 13.32 -12.61 29.79
C MET A 27 14.52 -12.81 30.70
N TYR A 28 14.58 -13.91 31.43
CA TYR A 28 15.72 -14.20 32.30
C TYR A 28 16.92 -14.74 31.50
N THR A 29 18.12 -14.17 31.73
CA THR A 29 19.36 -14.56 31.05
C THR A 29 20.37 -15.13 32.05
N GLU A 30 20.35 -16.46 32.22
CA GLU A 30 21.19 -17.18 33.21
C GLU A 30 22.70 -16.95 33.00
N PHE A 31 23.12 -16.88 31.73
CA PHE A 31 24.53 -16.81 31.31
C PHE A 31 24.90 -15.42 30.75
N GLY A 32 24.09 -14.39 30.99
CA GLY A 32 24.22 -13.12 30.28
C GLY A 32 23.97 -13.27 28.78
N THR A 33 24.59 -12.43 27.95
CA THR A 33 24.46 -12.52 26.49
C THR A 33 25.69 -11.97 25.76
N THR A 34 25.68 -12.01 24.43
CA THR A 34 26.61 -11.31 23.57
C THR A 34 25.83 -10.49 22.55
N TYR A 35 26.41 -9.40 22.07
CA TYR A 35 25.95 -8.67 20.88
C TYR A 35 27.03 -8.84 19.84
N ASN A 36 26.80 -9.75 18.90
CA ASN A 36 27.78 -10.17 17.94
C ASN A 36 27.77 -9.24 16.73
N SER A 37 28.97 -8.81 16.33
CA SER A 37 29.20 -7.99 15.14
C SER A 37 30.42 -8.57 14.43
N TYR A 38 30.44 -8.49 13.10
CA TYR A 38 31.44 -9.15 12.27
C TYR A 38 32.06 -8.20 11.25
N VAL A 39 33.36 -8.36 10.98
CA VAL A 39 34.08 -7.59 9.96
C VAL A 39 34.60 -8.53 8.89
N LEU A 40 34.26 -8.25 7.63
CA LEU A 40 34.80 -8.88 6.44
C LEU A 40 35.69 -7.89 5.69
N LYS A 41 36.94 -8.28 5.43
CA LYS A 41 37.83 -7.57 4.50
C LYS A 41 37.83 -8.29 3.16
N THR A 42 37.43 -7.60 2.08
CA THR A 42 37.28 -8.19 0.75
C THR A 42 37.83 -7.25 -0.32
N GLY A 43 38.91 -7.66 -0.99
CA GLY A 43 39.68 -6.79 -1.88
C GLY A 43 40.16 -5.51 -1.18
N ASP A 44 39.78 -4.36 -1.73
CA ASP A 44 40.02 -3.02 -1.17
C ASP A 44 38.84 -2.51 -0.32
N LYS A 45 37.90 -3.38 0.04
CA LYS A 45 36.66 -3.04 0.76
C LYS A 45 36.58 -3.68 2.14
N THR A 46 35.90 -2.97 3.03
CA THR A 46 35.55 -3.47 4.37
C THR A 46 34.04 -3.44 4.58
N ILE A 47 33.49 -4.57 5.04
CA ILE A 47 32.08 -4.75 5.36
C ILE A 47 31.94 -5.06 6.84
N LEU A 48 31.08 -4.31 7.53
CA LEU A 48 30.64 -4.56 8.89
C LEU A 48 29.27 -5.23 8.84
N PHE A 49 29.03 -6.24 9.67
CA PHE A 49 27.73 -6.90 9.84
C PHE A 49 27.31 -6.74 11.30
N GLU A 50 26.09 -6.22 11.50
CA GLU A 50 25.55 -5.86 12.80
C GLU A 50 26.43 -4.88 13.59
N THR A 51 25.87 -4.31 14.64
CA THR A 51 26.62 -3.49 15.59
C THR A 51 26.44 -4.03 17.01
N ALA A 52 26.36 -3.16 18.00
CA ALA A 52 26.13 -3.54 19.38
C ALA A 52 25.18 -2.53 20.04
N LYS A 53 24.61 -2.92 21.17
CA LYS A 53 23.77 -2.06 22.00
C LYS A 53 24.50 -0.77 22.35
N GLU A 54 23.82 0.36 22.21
CA GLU A 54 24.40 1.70 22.38
C GLU A 54 25.21 1.86 23.68
N LYS A 55 24.74 1.27 24.79
CA LYS A 55 25.40 1.32 26.10
C LYS A 55 26.84 0.76 26.10
N PHE A 56 27.17 -0.09 25.12
CA PHE A 56 28.50 -0.70 24.95
C PHE A 56 29.32 -0.06 23.83
N PHE A 57 28.87 1.05 23.24
CA PHE A 57 29.52 1.63 22.07
C PHE A 57 31.02 1.88 22.26
N ASP A 58 31.44 2.43 23.41
CA ASP A 58 32.85 2.79 23.59
C ASP A 58 33.75 1.53 23.65
N ASP A 59 33.32 0.48 24.34
CA ASP A 59 34.02 -0.81 24.37
C ASP A 59 34.00 -1.51 23.01
N TYR A 60 32.85 -1.45 22.32
CA TYR A 60 32.67 -1.99 20.98
C TYR A 60 33.58 -1.28 19.96
N LEU A 61 33.70 0.04 20.04
CA LEU A 61 34.54 0.85 19.16
C LEU A 61 36.02 0.51 19.33
N GLU A 62 36.51 0.37 20.58
CA GLU A 62 37.90 -0.02 20.83
C GLU A 62 38.20 -1.41 20.26
N LYS A 63 37.23 -2.32 20.32
CA LYS A 63 37.36 -3.66 19.75
C LYS A 63 37.33 -3.67 18.23
N LEU A 64 36.46 -2.86 17.63
CA LEU A 64 36.38 -2.71 16.18
C LEU A 64 37.73 -2.17 15.61
N LYS A 65 38.35 -1.22 16.32
CA LYS A 65 39.68 -0.67 15.99
C LYS A 65 40.82 -1.69 16.05
N GLU A 66 40.68 -2.81 16.78
CA GLU A 66 41.67 -3.90 16.72
C GLU A 66 41.77 -4.50 15.30
N ILE A 67 40.69 -4.40 14.51
CA ILE A 67 40.58 -4.98 13.17
C ILE A 67 40.60 -3.91 12.08
N THR A 68 39.85 -2.81 12.25
CA THR A 68 39.68 -1.79 11.20
C THR A 68 39.29 -0.42 11.77
N ASP A 69 39.71 0.66 11.11
CA ASP A 69 39.25 2.01 11.45
C ASP A 69 37.83 2.23 10.94
N VAL A 70 36.96 2.88 11.72
CA VAL A 70 35.55 3.10 11.34
C VAL A 70 35.42 3.89 10.04
N GLU A 71 36.30 4.86 9.81
CA GLU A 71 36.37 5.66 8.57
C GLU A 71 36.70 4.82 7.32
N SER A 72 37.25 3.62 7.49
CA SER A 72 37.60 2.70 6.40
C SER A 72 36.51 1.68 6.06
N ILE A 73 35.40 1.69 6.80
CA ILE A 73 34.27 0.79 6.56
C ILE A 73 33.45 1.32 5.39
N ASP A 74 33.42 0.58 4.28
CA ASP A 74 32.64 0.97 3.10
C ASP A 74 31.14 0.66 3.27
N TYR A 75 30.83 -0.49 3.90
CA TYR A 75 29.48 -1.01 4.01
C TYR A 75 29.17 -1.48 5.44
N LEU A 76 27.96 -1.21 5.91
CA LEU A 76 27.35 -1.84 7.07
C LEU A 76 26.13 -2.64 6.59
N VAL A 77 26.12 -3.94 6.83
CA VAL A 77 24.96 -4.82 6.61
C VAL A 77 24.19 -4.92 7.92
N VAL A 78 22.90 -4.58 7.88
CA VAL A 78 21.97 -4.66 9.01
C VAL A 78 20.90 -5.66 8.65
N GLU A 79 20.98 -6.85 9.24
CA GLU A 79 19.98 -7.91 9.14
C GLU A 79 18.70 -7.54 9.89
N HIS A 80 18.83 -6.80 10.99
CA HIS A 80 17.73 -6.48 11.91
C HIS A 80 18.00 -5.18 12.70
N THR A 81 16.95 -4.37 12.93
CA THR A 81 17.07 -3.01 13.48
C THR A 81 16.79 -2.87 14.97
N GLU A 82 16.58 -3.97 15.71
CA GLU A 82 16.36 -3.87 17.16
C GLU A 82 17.56 -3.19 17.85
N PRO A 83 17.35 -2.31 18.85
CA PRO A 83 18.41 -1.42 19.37
C PRO A 83 19.62 -2.12 20.00
N ASP A 84 19.54 -3.40 20.30
CA ASP A 84 20.66 -4.18 20.80
C ASP A 84 21.64 -4.64 19.70
N HIS A 85 21.20 -4.67 18.44
CA HIS A 85 22.06 -4.92 17.27
C HIS A 85 22.32 -3.65 16.46
N ALA A 86 21.37 -2.72 16.40
CA ALA A 86 21.47 -1.49 15.61
C ALA A 86 21.73 -0.22 16.45
N GLY A 87 21.81 -0.33 17.78
CA GLY A 87 21.91 0.84 18.67
C GLY A 87 23.19 1.67 18.50
N SER A 88 24.24 1.10 17.92
CA SER A 88 25.50 1.82 17.67
C SER A 88 25.57 2.48 16.30
N VAL A 89 24.59 2.26 15.42
CA VAL A 89 24.63 2.76 14.04
C VAL A 89 24.70 4.27 13.97
N GLU A 90 23.92 4.98 14.79
CA GLU A 90 23.96 6.44 14.84
C GLU A 90 25.38 6.95 15.12
N ARG A 91 26.01 6.44 16.18
CA ARG A 91 27.36 6.89 16.56
C ARG A 91 28.44 6.45 15.55
N LEU A 92 28.29 5.32 14.87
CA LEU A 92 29.21 4.94 13.78
C LEU A 92 29.09 5.87 12.57
N LEU A 93 27.87 6.29 12.22
CA LEU A 93 27.64 7.26 11.16
C LEU A 93 28.20 8.66 11.49
N ASP A 94 28.36 9.02 12.77
CA ASP A 94 29.06 10.26 13.16
C ASP A 94 30.56 10.20 12.83
N LEU A 95 31.15 9.02 12.99
CA LEU A 95 32.56 8.78 12.69
C LEU A 95 32.80 8.56 11.20
N ASN A 96 31.86 7.92 10.50
CA ASN A 96 31.92 7.68 9.06
C ASN A 96 30.57 7.98 8.38
N PRO A 97 30.31 9.26 8.04
CA PRO A 97 29.08 9.64 7.33
C PRO A 97 28.98 9.07 5.91
N GLY A 98 30.09 8.57 5.34
CA GLY A 98 30.18 7.99 4.01
C GLY A 98 29.83 6.50 3.94
N MET A 99 29.67 5.84 5.09
CA MET A 99 29.34 4.42 5.19
C MET A 99 27.98 4.13 4.55
N LYS A 100 27.91 3.10 3.71
CA LYS A 100 26.67 2.70 3.03
C LYS A 100 26.01 1.58 3.81
N ILE A 101 24.72 1.72 4.11
CA ILE A 101 23.99 0.72 4.90
C ILE A 101 23.18 -0.17 3.95
N ILE A 102 23.43 -1.47 3.96
CA ILE A 102 22.68 -2.49 3.21
C ILE A 102 21.70 -3.16 4.17
N ALA A 103 20.41 -3.08 3.88
CA ALA A 103 19.36 -3.70 4.67
C ALA A 103 18.09 -3.90 3.85
N THR A 104 17.06 -4.54 4.40
CA THR A 104 15.73 -4.57 3.77
C THR A 104 15.15 -3.16 3.65
N GLY A 105 14.21 -2.94 2.73
CA GLY A 105 13.51 -1.65 2.65
C GLY A 105 12.78 -1.27 3.94
N CYS A 106 12.25 -2.27 4.65
CA CYS A 106 11.63 -2.12 5.96
C CYS A 106 12.67 -1.67 7.01
N ALA A 107 13.81 -2.37 7.10
CA ALA A 107 14.91 -2.04 7.99
C ALA A 107 15.46 -0.62 7.75
N LEU A 108 15.65 -0.21 6.49
CA LEU A 108 16.09 1.16 6.19
C LEU A 108 15.09 2.22 6.67
N GLY A 109 13.78 1.92 6.58
CA GLY A 109 12.73 2.77 7.12
C GLY A 109 12.81 2.87 8.64
N PHE A 110 12.89 1.74 9.36
CA PHE A 110 13.04 1.73 10.81
C PHE A 110 14.31 2.43 11.28
N LEU A 111 15.44 2.12 10.63
CA LEU A 111 16.73 2.66 10.99
C LEU A 111 16.77 4.18 10.79
N LYS A 112 16.07 4.73 9.79
CA LYS A 112 15.91 6.18 9.60
C LYS A 112 15.23 6.84 10.79
N GLU A 113 14.20 6.21 11.34
CA GLU A 113 13.50 6.71 12.53
C GLU A 113 14.33 6.49 13.81
N ILE A 114 15.12 5.42 13.89
CA ILE A 114 16.02 5.15 15.02
C ILE A 114 17.14 6.21 15.07
N VAL A 115 17.83 6.44 13.95
CA VAL A 115 18.98 7.38 13.88
C VAL A 115 18.54 8.84 13.68
N ASN A 116 17.26 9.08 13.37
CA ASN A 116 16.67 10.42 13.17
C ASN A 116 17.41 11.32 12.17
N ARG A 117 18.03 10.73 11.14
CA ARG A 117 18.73 11.45 10.06
C ARG A 117 18.81 10.65 8.77
N ASP A 118 19.13 11.34 7.68
CA ASP A 118 19.41 10.68 6.40
C ASP A 118 20.80 10.04 6.39
N PHE A 119 20.91 8.89 5.73
CA PHE A 119 22.15 8.17 5.44
C PHE A 119 22.05 7.48 4.08
N THR A 120 23.17 6.96 3.57
CA THR A 120 23.17 6.27 2.27
C THR A 120 22.72 4.81 2.46
N GLY A 121 21.42 4.55 2.32
CA GLY A 121 20.85 3.20 2.33
C GLY A 121 20.87 2.53 0.94
N ILE A 122 21.18 1.24 0.90
CA ILE A 122 21.08 0.35 -0.26
C ILE A 122 20.01 -0.69 0.06
N PRO A 123 18.81 -0.59 -0.52
CA PRO A 123 17.75 -1.56 -0.26
C PRO A 123 18.10 -2.89 -0.91
N ALA A 124 18.35 -3.91 -0.09
CA ALA A 124 18.44 -5.29 -0.53
C ALA A 124 17.08 -5.75 -1.09
N ARG A 125 17.09 -6.84 -1.88
CA ARG A 125 15.88 -7.54 -2.34
C ARG A 125 16.05 -9.02 -2.05
N ASP A 126 14.94 -9.73 -1.92
CA ASP A 126 14.97 -11.17 -1.68
C ASP A 126 15.70 -11.92 -2.82
N ASN A 127 16.60 -12.83 -2.45
CA ASN A 127 17.52 -13.57 -3.33
C ASN A 127 18.46 -12.70 -4.19
N MET A 128 18.58 -11.40 -3.91
CA MET A 128 19.55 -10.55 -4.58
C MET A 128 20.97 -10.97 -4.21
N THR A 129 21.82 -11.10 -5.22
CA THR A 129 23.27 -11.25 -5.05
C THR A 129 23.97 -9.92 -5.30
N MET A 130 24.91 -9.55 -4.44
CA MET A 130 25.73 -8.35 -4.56
C MET A 130 27.20 -8.73 -4.40
N LYS A 131 27.99 -8.46 -5.44
CA LYS A 131 29.44 -8.63 -5.39
C LYS A 131 30.12 -7.37 -4.84
N ILE A 132 30.88 -7.52 -3.77
CA ILE A 132 31.66 -6.45 -3.12
C ILE A 132 33.09 -6.95 -2.99
N GLY A 133 34.04 -6.23 -3.59
CA GLY A 133 35.43 -6.69 -3.71
C GLY A 133 35.51 -8.03 -4.43
N ASP A 134 36.04 -9.03 -3.75
CA ASP A 134 36.19 -10.41 -4.18
C ASP A 134 35.20 -11.38 -3.51
N ARG A 135 34.10 -10.87 -2.93
CA ARG A 135 33.05 -11.65 -2.27
C ARG A 135 31.65 -11.39 -2.80
N THR A 136 30.80 -12.40 -2.69
CA THR A 136 29.41 -12.39 -3.14
C THR A 136 28.50 -12.57 -1.94
N LEU A 137 27.71 -11.53 -1.67
CA LEU A 137 26.66 -11.54 -0.64
C LEU A 137 25.33 -11.89 -1.28
N ARG A 138 24.59 -12.83 -0.70
CA ARG A 138 23.23 -13.18 -1.09
C ARG A 138 22.28 -12.90 0.06
N PHE A 139 21.25 -12.11 -0.18
CA PHE A 139 20.29 -11.69 0.84
C PHE A 139 19.03 -12.55 0.80
N LEU A 140 18.58 -13.04 1.96
CA LEU A 140 17.38 -13.88 2.11
C LEU A 140 16.41 -13.18 3.06
N PHE A 141 15.25 -12.76 2.55
CA PHE A 141 14.26 -12.09 3.38
C PHE A 141 13.51 -13.12 4.22
N VAL A 142 13.51 -12.92 5.53
CA VAL A 142 12.89 -13.82 6.51
C VAL A 142 12.06 -13.02 7.53
N PRO A 143 11.05 -12.26 7.06
CA PRO A 143 10.31 -11.35 7.91
C PRO A 143 9.59 -12.10 9.04
N ASN A 144 9.48 -11.42 10.18
CA ASN A 144 8.93 -11.94 11.43
C ASN A 144 9.79 -13.04 12.07
N LEU A 145 11.11 -13.01 11.90
CA LEU A 145 12.08 -13.81 12.67
C LEU A 145 13.10 -12.93 13.42
N HIS A 146 12.66 -12.01 14.29
CA HIS A 146 11.31 -11.90 14.86
C HIS A 146 10.55 -10.61 14.48
N TRP A 147 11.19 -9.66 13.79
CA TRP A 147 10.54 -8.43 13.32
C TRP A 147 10.28 -8.43 11.80
N PRO A 148 9.40 -7.55 11.30
CA PRO A 148 9.09 -7.47 9.88
C PRO A 148 10.27 -7.11 8.97
N ASP A 149 11.37 -6.63 9.54
CA ASP A 149 12.54 -6.13 8.81
C ASP A 149 13.65 -7.16 8.60
N THR A 150 13.57 -8.31 9.28
CA THR A 150 14.63 -9.32 9.33
C THR A 150 14.99 -9.91 7.96
N MET A 151 16.30 -9.98 7.68
CA MET A 151 16.86 -10.78 6.59
C MET A 151 18.08 -11.60 7.09
N TYR A 152 18.59 -12.51 6.25
CA TYR A 152 19.89 -13.13 6.43
C TYR A 152 20.82 -12.76 5.27
N THR A 153 22.12 -12.73 5.53
CA THR A 153 23.15 -12.60 4.48
C THR A 153 24.03 -13.83 4.41
N TYR A 154 24.04 -14.48 3.25
CA TYR A 154 24.93 -15.59 2.93
C TYR A 154 26.14 -15.09 2.13
N ILE A 155 27.35 -15.42 2.61
CA ILE A 155 28.62 -15.10 1.98
C ILE A 155 29.08 -16.35 1.22
N GLU A 156 28.96 -16.33 -0.11
CA GLU A 156 29.04 -17.55 -0.92
C GLU A 156 30.41 -18.23 -0.87
N GLU A 157 31.49 -17.46 -0.99
CA GLU A 157 32.85 -18.00 -1.05
C GLU A 157 33.31 -18.57 0.30
N GLU A 158 32.83 -18.00 1.41
CA GLU A 158 33.13 -18.46 2.76
C GLU A 158 32.14 -19.49 3.30
N GLN A 159 31.00 -19.74 2.63
CA GLN A 159 29.94 -20.61 3.14
C GLN A 159 29.45 -20.17 4.55
N ILE A 160 29.41 -18.86 4.80
CA ILE A 160 28.99 -18.25 6.06
C ILE A 160 27.58 -17.69 5.91
N LEU A 161 26.71 -17.96 6.88
CA LEU A 161 25.39 -17.34 6.98
C LEU A 161 25.32 -16.42 8.19
N VAL A 162 25.03 -15.13 8.00
CA VAL A 162 24.77 -14.16 9.08
C VAL A 162 23.25 -14.09 9.29
N THR A 163 22.80 -14.33 10.53
CA THR A 163 21.37 -14.55 10.82
C THR A 163 20.77 -13.63 11.87
N CYS A 164 21.59 -12.81 12.52
CA CYS A 164 21.18 -12.05 13.70
C CYS A 164 20.47 -12.98 14.72
N ASP A 165 19.22 -12.72 15.09
CA ASP A 165 18.53 -13.44 16.16
C ASP A 165 18.33 -14.93 15.92
N SER A 166 18.06 -15.32 14.67
CA SER A 166 17.80 -16.72 14.37
C SER A 166 19.01 -17.59 14.67
N PHE A 167 18.74 -18.75 15.27
CA PHE A 167 19.74 -19.70 15.81
C PHE A 167 20.55 -19.17 16.99
N GLY A 168 20.26 -17.95 17.47
CA GLY A 168 20.93 -17.32 18.59
C GLY A 168 20.57 -17.93 19.96
N SER A 169 21.28 -17.44 20.97
CA SER A 169 20.99 -17.74 22.38
C SER A 169 21.55 -16.65 23.29
N HIS A 170 20.87 -16.36 24.41
CA HIS A 170 21.48 -15.57 25.47
C HIS A 170 22.42 -16.46 26.30
N TYR A 171 23.59 -16.73 25.72
CA TYR A 171 24.64 -17.56 26.32
C TYR A 171 26.01 -16.88 26.14
N GLY A 172 26.40 -16.06 27.12
CA GLY A 172 27.72 -15.42 27.17
C GLY A 172 28.75 -16.30 27.87
N PHE A 173 29.92 -16.48 27.27
CA PHE A 173 31.04 -17.24 27.86
C PHE A 173 32.40 -16.71 27.36
N ASP A 174 33.50 -17.31 27.82
CA ASP A 174 34.88 -16.88 27.52
C ASP A 174 35.37 -17.27 26.10
N ASP A 175 34.45 -17.48 25.15
CA ASP A 175 34.70 -17.64 23.71
C ASP A 175 33.42 -17.23 22.95
N VAL A 176 33.39 -17.36 21.62
CA VAL A 176 32.18 -17.15 20.79
C VAL A 176 31.93 -18.32 19.83
N LEU A 177 32.76 -19.36 19.81
CA LEU A 177 32.54 -20.53 18.94
C LEU A 177 31.75 -21.63 19.65
N LEU A 178 30.72 -22.19 19.00
CA LEU A 178 29.96 -23.31 19.55
C LEU A 178 30.84 -24.53 19.84
N SER A 179 31.86 -24.79 19.02
CA SER A 179 32.86 -25.85 19.23
C SER A 179 33.65 -25.72 20.53
N LYS A 180 33.61 -24.56 21.19
CA LYS A 180 34.27 -24.26 22.47
C LYS A 180 33.33 -24.32 23.67
N VAL A 181 32.03 -24.51 23.45
CA VAL A 181 31.06 -24.67 24.53
C VAL A 181 31.32 -25.98 25.26
N THR A 182 31.63 -25.90 26.56
CA THR A 182 31.88 -27.05 27.42
C THR A 182 30.63 -27.49 28.20
N ASP A 183 29.77 -26.54 28.57
CA ASP A 183 28.45 -26.80 29.18
C ASP A 183 27.36 -26.84 28.11
N TRP A 184 27.29 -27.97 27.40
CA TRP A 184 26.31 -28.19 26.34
C TRP A 184 24.87 -28.14 26.85
N GLU A 185 24.63 -28.64 28.07
CA GLU A 185 23.28 -28.67 28.65
C GLU A 185 22.81 -27.24 28.96
N GLY A 186 23.67 -26.41 29.57
CA GLY A 186 23.40 -24.99 29.78
C GLY A 186 23.13 -24.22 28.49
N TYR A 187 23.96 -24.44 27.47
CA TYR A 187 23.75 -23.83 26.15
C TYR A 187 22.40 -24.23 25.53
N MET A 188 22.05 -25.51 25.53
CA MET A 188 20.78 -25.96 24.95
C MET A 188 19.57 -25.47 25.75
N ARG A 189 19.68 -25.35 27.09
CA ARG A 189 18.64 -24.71 27.91
C ARG A 189 18.45 -23.24 27.54
N ALA A 190 19.55 -22.48 27.42
CA ALA A 190 19.51 -21.08 27.01
C ALA A 190 18.95 -20.92 25.58
N THR A 191 19.33 -21.81 24.66
CA THR A 191 18.86 -21.84 23.27
C THR A 191 17.37 -22.15 23.19
N LYS A 192 16.87 -23.14 23.96
CA LYS A 192 15.45 -23.47 24.01
C LYS A 192 14.63 -22.32 24.59
N TYR A 193 15.14 -21.68 25.65
CA TYR A 193 14.46 -20.55 26.26
C TYR A 193 14.44 -19.34 25.31
N TYR A 194 15.55 -19.05 24.63
CA TYR A 194 15.63 -18.02 23.59
C TYR A 194 14.60 -18.30 22.48
N TYR A 195 14.60 -19.53 21.95
CA TYR A 195 13.63 -19.96 20.96
C TYR A 195 12.20 -19.76 21.45
N ASP A 196 11.80 -20.29 22.60
CA ASP A 196 10.41 -20.25 23.07
C ASP A 196 9.85 -18.83 23.21
N ASN A 197 10.69 -17.88 23.60
CA ASN A 197 10.27 -16.51 23.85
C ASN A 197 10.36 -15.61 22.60
N ILE A 198 11.33 -15.84 21.70
CA ILE A 198 11.60 -14.93 20.57
C ILE A 198 11.14 -15.54 19.24
N ILE A 199 11.60 -16.75 18.91
CA ILE A 199 11.35 -17.38 17.59
C ILE A 199 10.08 -18.24 17.59
N GLY A 200 9.75 -18.85 18.73
CA GLY A 200 8.66 -19.80 18.95
C GLY A 200 7.27 -19.28 18.62
N PRO A 201 6.96 -17.97 18.74
CA PRO A 201 5.71 -17.40 18.21
C PRO A 201 5.60 -17.44 16.68
N PHE A 202 6.71 -17.61 15.97
CA PHE A 202 6.83 -17.48 14.51
C PHE A 202 7.18 -18.80 13.80
N LYS A 203 6.84 -19.96 14.38
CA LYS A 203 7.17 -21.30 13.84
C LYS A 203 6.94 -21.47 12.33
N PRO A 204 5.82 -21.02 11.73
CA PRO A 204 5.61 -21.16 10.29
C PRO A 204 6.62 -20.37 9.45
N PHE A 205 7.08 -19.21 9.94
CA PHE A 205 8.13 -18.43 9.30
C PHE A 205 9.48 -19.12 9.45
N MET A 206 9.76 -19.70 10.63
CA MET A 206 11.00 -20.43 10.87
C MET A 206 11.12 -21.67 9.98
N LEU A 207 10.05 -22.44 9.79
CA LEU A 207 10.04 -23.59 8.87
C LEU A 207 10.36 -23.18 7.43
N LYS A 208 9.79 -22.07 6.95
CA LYS A 208 10.10 -21.53 5.61
C LYS A 208 11.55 -21.06 5.52
N ALA A 209 12.07 -20.43 6.57
CA ALA A 209 13.48 -20.03 6.60
C ALA A 209 14.41 -21.24 6.58
N LEU A 210 14.11 -22.30 7.33
CA LEU A 210 14.88 -23.56 7.34
C LEU A 210 14.92 -24.22 5.96
N GLU A 211 13.80 -24.25 5.22
CA GLU A 211 13.74 -24.78 3.86
C GLU A 211 14.77 -24.07 2.96
N ARG A 212 14.82 -22.73 3.01
CA ARG A 212 15.77 -21.91 2.24
C ARG A 212 17.21 -22.09 2.70
N VAL A 213 17.45 -22.16 4.01
CA VAL A 213 18.79 -22.34 4.60
C VAL A 213 19.39 -23.69 4.20
N ARG A 214 18.57 -24.75 4.06
CA ARG A 214 19.02 -26.09 3.65
C ARG A 214 19.45 -26.17 2.19
N GLU A 215 19.06 -25.22 1.34
CA GLU A 215 19.52 -25.15 -0.06
C GLU A 215 20.93 -24.57 -0.19
N LEU A 216 21.47 -23.98 0.88
CA LEU A 216 22.78 -23.35 0.91
C LEU A 216 23.84 -24.34 1.40
N ASP A 217 25.06 -24.18 0.89
CA ASP A 217 26.24 -24.90 1.36
C ASP A 217 26.84 -24.16 2.56
N ILE A 218 26.38 -24.45 3.78
CA ILE A 218 26.74 -23.69 4.98
C ILE A 218 27.76 -24.46 5.81
N SER A 219 28.84 -23.79 6.20
CA SER A 219 29.82 -24.32 7.14
C SER A 219 30.04 -23.45 8.38
N MET A 220 29.30 -22.34 8.54
CA MET A 220 29.26 -21.53 9.75
C MET A 220 28.01 -20.64 9.78
N ILE A 221 27.33 -20.54 10.93
CA ILE A 221 26.23 -19.59 11.15
C ILE A 221 26.64 -18.56 12.20
N CYS A 222 26.63 -17.29 11.80
CA CYS A 222 27.01 -16.12 12.58
C CYS A 222 25.76 -15.42 13.12
N THR A 223 25.43 -15.71 14.38
CA THR A 223 24.24 -15.21 15.08
C THR A 223 24.51 -13.85 15.73
N GLY A 224 23.48 -13.05 16.02
CA GLY A 224 23.54 -11.79 16.77
C GLY A 224 23.77 -12.00 18.27
N HIS A 225 23.37 -13.17 18.79
CA HIS A 225 23.54 -13.52 20.20
C HIS A 225 24.13 -14.92 20.41
N GLY A 226 24.99 -15.01 21.41
CA GLY A 226 25.58 -16.26 21.87
C GLY A 226 26.66 -16.80 20.93
N PRO A 227 26.92 -18.12 20.95
CA PRO A 227 27.94 -18.72 20.10
C PRO A 227 27.60 -18.65 18.60
N VAL A 228 28.62 -18.34 17.79
CA VAL A 228 28.71 -18.65 16.36
C VAL A 228 28.68 -20.17 16.20
N ILE A 229 27.79 -20.67 15.36
CA ILE A 229 27.59 -22.10 15.10
C ILE A 229 28.62 -22.56 14.07
N ASP A 230 29.83 -22.89 14.54
CA ASP A 230 30.94 -23.43 13.73
C ASP A 230 31.03 -24.97 13.76
N ASP A 231 30.25 -25.61 14.63
CA ASP A 231 30.10 -27.06 14.76
C ASP A 231 28.61 -27.40 14.88
N LYS A 232 28.23 -28.67 14.68
CA LYS A 232 26.86 -29.17 14.93
C LYS A 232 25.73 -28.42 14.19
N ILE A 233 26.02 -27.84 13.02
CA ILE A 233 25.05 -27.06 12.24
C ILE A 233 23.78 -27.87 11.97
N ASP A 234 23.90 -29.08 11.44
CA ASP A 234 22.75 -29.95 11.16
C ASP A 234 21.92 -30.25 12.41
N PHE A 235 22.58 -30.42 13.56
CA PHE A 235 21.88 -30.64 14.83
C PHE A 235 21.03 -29.44 15.21
N ILE A 236 21.57 -28.21 15.10
CA ILE A 236 20.84 -26.98 15.40
C ILE A 236 19.67 -26.79 14.42
N LEU A 237 19.89 -26.98 13.11
CA LEU A 237 18.84 -26.87 12.10
C LEU A 237 17.71 -27.88 12.35
N ASN A 238 18.05 -29.16 12.61
CA ASN A 238 17.08 -30.20 12.92
C ASN A 238 16.31 -29.90 14.22
N THR A 239 16.99 -29.35 15.23
CA THR A 239 16.37 -28.97 16.51
C THR A 239 15.33 -27.87 16.32
N TYR A 240 15.67 -26.82 15.56
CA TYR A 240 14.73 -25.74 15.25
C TYR A 240 13.54 -26.25 14.39
N GLU A 241 13.78 -27.18 13.47
CA GLU A 241 12.72 -27.82 12.69
C GLU A 241 11.77 -28.62 13.58
N GLU A 242 12.31 -29.43 14.50
CA GLU A 242 11.53 -30.20 15.47
C GLU A 242 10.70 -29.27 16.36
N TRP A 243 11.29 -28.21 16.93
CA TRP A 243 10.58 -27.26 17.78
C TRP A 243 9.53 -26.42 17.03
N SER A 244 9.70 -26.25 15.72
CA SER A 244 8.78 -25.50 14.86
C SER A 244 7.64 -26.36 14.30
N THR A 245 7.83 -27.67 14.20
CA THR A 245 6.85 -28.59 13.64
C THR A 245 5.70 -28.82 14.62
N VAL A 246 4.54 -28.22 14.35
CA VAL A 246 3.31 -28.46 15.11
C VAL A 246 2.52 -29.57 14.41
N VAL A 247 2.48 -30.75 15.02
CA VAL A 247 1.64 -31.86 14.53
C VAL A 247 0.22 -31.68 15.07
N ASN A 248 -0.76 -31.51 14.19
CA ASN A 248 -2.17 -31.49 14.58
C ASN A 248 -2.57 -32.90 15.06
N PRO A 249 -2.99 -33.10 16.32
CA PRO A 249 -3.38 -34.42 16.84
C PRO A 249 -4.71 -34.91 16.27
N ASN A 250 -5.49 -34.05 15.61
CA ASN A 250 -6.79 -34.43 15.05
C ASN A 250 -6.62 -35.22 13.74
N PRO A 251 -7.17 -36.44 13.63
CA PRO A 251 -7.05 -37.27 12.43
C PRO A 251 -7.97 -36.84 11.26
N LYS A 252 -8.87 -35.87 11.51
CA LYS A 252 -9.86 -35.35 10.57
C LYS A 252 -10.03 -33.85 10.78
N LYS A 253 -10.58 -33.15 9.77
CA LYS A 253 -10.99 -31.75 9.94
C LYS A 253 -11.93 -31.64 11.14
N THR A 254 -11.62 -30.74 12.05
CA THR A 254 -12.30 -30.65 13.35
C THR A 254 -12.84 -29.25 13.58
N VAL A 255 -14.12 -29.16 13.93
CA VAL A 255 -14.80 -27.92 14.32
C VAL A 255 -15.03 -27.91 15.83
N ILE A 256 -14.53 -26.87 16.48
CA ILE A 256 -14.72 -26.64 17.92
C ILE A 256 -15.74 -25.53 18.11
N MET A 257 -16.84 -25.85 18.81
CA MET A 257 -18.00 -24.98 18.96
C MET A 257 -18.34 -24.72 20.42
N PRO A 258 -17.58 -23.86 21.12
CA PRO A 258 -17.92 -23.43 22.47
C PRO A 258 -19.15 -22.53 22.44
N TYR A 259 -20.11 -22.78 23.33
CA TYR A 259 -21.31 -21.96 23.45
C TYR A 259 -21.73 -21.77 24.91
N VAL A 260 -22.53 -20.73 25.18
CA VAL A 260 -23.28 -20.55 26.43
C VAL A 260 -24.76 -20.43 26.08
N SER A 261 -25.65 -20.87 26.96
CA SER A 261 -27.09 -20.78 26.73
C SER A 261 -27.86 -20.54 28.02
N ALA A 262 -28.54 -19.39 28.14
CA ALA A 262 -29.30 -19.04 29.34
C ALA A 262 -30.64 -19.80 29.44
N TYR A 263 -31.38 -19.89 28.32
CA TYR A 263 -32.73 -20.48 28.27
C TYR A 263 -32.83 -21.70 27.35
N GLY A 264 -31.69 -22.28 26.94
CA GLY A 264 -31.66 -23.42 26.02
C GLY A 264 -31.72 -23.06 24.53
N TYR A 265 -32.01 -21.80 24.16
CA TYR A 265 -32.18 -21.42 22.75
C TYR A 265 -30.87 -21.45 21.97
N THR A 266 -29.81 -20.81 22.46
CA THR A 266 -28.49 -20.88 21.81
C THR A 266 -27.97 -22.33 21.75
N LYS A 267 -28.27 -23.15 22.77
CA LYS A 267 -27.98 -24.59 22.75
C LYS A 267 -28.71 -25.31 21.61
N SER A 268 -30.00 -25.05 21.41
CA SER A 268 -30.75 -25.67 20.30
C SER A 268 -30.21 -25.26 18.92
N LEU A 269 -29.68 -24.03 18.79
CA LEU A 269 -28.99 -23.61 17.58
C LEU A 269 -27.67 -24.36 17.41
N ALA A 270 -26.86 -24.47 18.47
CA ALA A 270 -25.59 -25.19 18.44
C ALA A 270 -25.79 -26.65 17.99
N GLU A 271 -26.82 -27.32 18.51
CA GLU A 271 -27.14 -28.71 18.13
C GLU A 271 -27.47 -28.83 16.63
N LYS A 272 -28.32 -27.94 16.09
CA LYS A 272 -28.67 -27.93 14.66
C LYS A 272 -27.54 -27.53 13.73
N ILE A 273 -26.72 -26.57 14.13
CA ILE A 273 -25.52 -26.18 13.40
C ILE A 273 -24.55 -27.37 13.34
N ALA A 274 -24.35 -28.09 14.44
CA ALA A 274 -23.50 -29.27 14.47
C ALA A 274 -24.03 -30.40 13.56
N GLU A 275 -25.35 -30.63 13.53
CA GLU A 275 -25.98 -31.55 12.58
C GLU A 275 -25.68 -31.15 11.13
N GLY A 276 -25.84 -29.86 10.79
CA GLY A 276 -25.56 -29.33 9.46
C GLY A 276 -24.11 -29.51 9.02
N ILE A 277 -23.15 -29.18 9.90
CA ILE A 277 -21.72 -29.36 9.62
C ILE A 277 -21.39 -30.84 9.36
N ARG A 278 -21.88 -31.76 10.19
CA ARG A 278 -21.67 -33.21 9.98
C ARG A 278 -22.33 -33.72 8.71
N ALA A 279 -23.52 -33.21 8.37
CA ALA A 279 -24.19 -33.56 7.12
C ALA A 279 -23.43 -33.07 5.87
N SER A 280 -22.59 -32.05 6.03
CA SER A 280 -21.78 -31.54 4.93
C SER A 280 -20.65 -32.50 4.54
N GLY A 281 -20.11 -33.36 5.43
CA GLY A 281 -19.00 -34.24 5.08
C GLY A 281 -18.29 -34.85 6.30
N ASP A 282 -17.10 -35.44 6.09
CA ASP A 282 -16.34 -36.11 7.16
C ASP A 282 -15.58 -35.10 8.04
N ILE A 283 -16.34 -34.40 8.88
CA ILE A 283 -15.86 -33.40 9.86
C ILE A 283 -16.21 -33.85 11.27
N ASP A 284 -15.23 -33.84 12.18
CA ASP A 284 -15.49 -34.00 13.60
C ASP A 284 -16.01 -32.68 14.20
N VAL A 285 -17.10 -32.72 14.95
CA VAL A 285 -17.72 -31.51 15.52
C VAL A 285 -17.90 -31.71 17.01
N ARG A 286 -17.20 -30.89 17.80
CA ARG A 286 -17.23 -30.92 19.26
C ARG A 286 -17.81 -29.61 19.78
N ALA A 287 -18.98 -29.70 20.40
CA ALA A 287 -19.65 -28.55 21.00
C ALA A 287 -19.48 -28.58 22.52
N TYR A 288 -19.10 -27.44 23.10
CA TYR A 288 -18.80 -27.32 24.53
C TYR A 288 -19.74 -26.30 25.17
N ASP A 289 -20.53 -26.74 26.15
CA ASP A 289 -21.27 -25.82 27.00
C ASP A 289 -20.31 -25.20 28.01
N MET A 290 -19.94 -23.93 27.81
CA MET A 290 -18.92 -23.25 28.62
C MET A 290 -19.38 -22.92 30.04
N VAL A 291 -20.62 -23.28 30.41
CA VAL A 291 -21.06 -23.30 31.81
C VAL A 291 -20.49 -24.52 32.56
N GLU A 292 -20.27 -25.63 31.85
CA GLU A 292 -19.87 -26.92 32.43
C GLU A 292 -18.47 -27.38 31.99
N ALA A 293 -18.00 -26.92 30.84
CA ALA A 293 -16.73 -27.36 30.25
C ALA A 293 -15.49 -26.72 30.91
N ASP A 294 -14.37 -27.44 30.88
CA ASP A 294 -13.06 -26.93 31.30
C ASP A 294 -12.49 -25.98 30.24
N GLN A 295 -12.32 -24.71 30.63
CA GLN A 295 -11.81 -23.66 29.74
C GLN A 295 -10.40 -23.93 29.20
N ALA A 296 -9.49 -24.48 30.03
CA ALA A 296 -8.11 -24.72 29.61
C ALA A 296 -8.06 -25.79 28.52
N LYS A 297 -8.87 -26.85 28.68
CA LYS A 297 -9.01 -27.89 27.66
C LYS A 297 -9.60 -27.35 26.36
N VAL A 298 -10.62 -26.50 26.43
CA VAL A 298 -11.23 -25.90 25.22
C VAL A 298 -10.24 -25.00 24.49
N LEU A 299 -9.43 -24.21 25.22
CA LEU A 299 -8.38 -23.39 24.61
C LEU A 299 -7.33 -24.23 23.88
N GLU A 300 -6.93 -25.37 24.43
CA GLU A 300 -6.04 -26.32 23.75
C GLU A 300 -6.65 -26.83 22.45
N GLU A 301 -7.93 -27.24 22.48
CA GLU A 301 -8.62 -27.74 21.28
C GLU A 301 -8.81 -26.65 20.20
N LEU A 302 -9.02 -25.39 20.58
CA LEU A 302 -9.09 -24.26 19.65
C LEU A 302 -7.77 -24.07 18.87
N GLY A 303 -6.62 -24.39 19.48
CA GLY A 303 -5.32 -24.34 18.80
C GLY A 303 -5.24 -25.30 17.61
N PHE A 304 -5.86 -26.48 17.73
CA PHE A 304 -5.82 -27.55 16.71
C PHE A 304 -7.07 -27.63 15.82
N ALA A 305 -8.06 -26.75 16.04
CA ALA A 305 -9.27 -26.69 15.26
C ALA A 305 -9.01 -26.21 13.81
N ASP A 306 -9.74 -26.75 12.85
CA ASP A 306 -9.78 -26.24 11.47
C ASP A 306 -10.88 -25.18 11.32
N GLY A 307 -11.97 -25.33 12.08
CA GLY A 307 -13.06 -24.38 12.15
C GLY A 307 -13.50 -24.08 13.59
N ILE A 308 -13.93 -22.84 13.85
CA ILE A 308 -14.34 -22.39 15.19
C ILE A 308 -15.70 -21.68 15.09
N LEU A 309 -16.66 -22.05 15.95
CA LEU A 309 -17.92 -21.29 16.09
C LEU A 309 -18.17 -20.90 17.55
N PHE A 310 -18.28 -19.61 17.83
CA PHE A 310 -18.63 -19.13 19.17
C PHE A 310 -20.14 -18.89 19.32
N GLY A 311 -20.77 -19.57 20.27
CA GLY A 311 -22.20 -19.45 20.56
C GLY A 311 -22.49 -18.61 21.81
N SER A 312 -23.21 -17.49 21.68
CA SER A 312 -23.57 -16.70 22.87
C SER A 312 -24.95 -16.04 22.75
N PRO A 313 -25.80 -16.06 23.79
CA PRO A 313 -26.95 -15.18 23.82
C PRO A 313 -26.52 -13.73 24.08
N THR A 314 -27.41 -12.77 23.82
CA THR A 314 -27.18 -11.38 24.22
C THR A 314 -27.78 -11.07 25.59
N ILE A 315 -26.93 -10.64 26.52
CA ILE A 315 -27.35 -10.17 27.86
C ILE A 315 -26.69 -8.80 28.11
N VAL A 316 -27.52 -7.78 28.38
CA VAL A 316 -27.09 -6.39 28.58
C VAL A 316 -26.24 -5.87 27.41
N GLY A 317 -26.65 -6.20 26.18
CA GLY A 317 -25.99 -5.73 24.96
C GLY A 317 -24.64 -6.40 24.65
N GLU A 318 -24.33 -7.52 25.29
CA GLU A 318 -23.04 -8.18 25.12
C GLU A 318 -23.11 -9.72 25.01
N ALA A 319 -22.04 -10.29 24.46
CA ALA A 319 -21.75 -11.72 24.58
C ALA A 319 -21.35 -12.05 26.03
N LEU A 320 -21.63 -13.28 26.45
CA LEU A 320 -21.37 -13.69 27.83
C LEU A 320 -19.89 -13.96 28.10
N LYS A 321 -19.47 -13.62 29.32
CA LYS A 321 -18.08 -13.71 29.81
C LYS A 321 -17.35 -15.02 29.45
N PRO A 322 -17.92 -16.23 29.60
CA PRO A 322 -17.19 -17.45 29.25
C PRO A 322 -16.75 -17.53 27.78
N ILE A 323 -17.52 -16.91 26.87
CA ILE A 323 -17.14 -16.82 25.46
C ILE A 323 -16.09 -15.73 25.26
N TRP A 324 -16.25 -14.57 25.89
CA TRP A 324 -15.24 -13.51 25.84
C TRP A 324 -13.88 -13.99 26.32
N ASP A 325 -13.82 -14.68 27.46
CA ASP A 325 -12.58 -15.18 28.04
C ASP A 325 -11.81 -16.11 27.09
N LEU A 326 -12.50 -16.91 26.27
CA LEU A 326 -11.87 -17.71 25.22
C LEU A 326 -11.29 -16.81 24.12
N THR A 327 -12.08 -15.88 23.58
CA THR A 327 -11.65 -15.02 22.47
C THR A 327 -10.54 -14.03 22.84
N THR A 328 -10.40 -13.67 24.11
CA THR A 328 -9.31 -12.82 24.61
C THR A 328 -8.04 -13.62 24.94
N SER A 329 -8.16 -14.94 25.09
CA SER A 329 -7.03 -15.83 25.40
C SER A 329 -6.40 -16.47 24.16
N ILE A 330 -6.93 -16.18 22.97
CA ILE A 330 -6.37 -16.60 21.68
C ILE A 330 -5.76 -15.41 20.93
N PHE A 331 -4.80 -15.70 20.04
CA PHE A 331 -4.02 -14.69 19.33
C PHE A 331 -3.92 -14.97 17.83
N ALA A 332 -3.82 -13.90 17.04
CA ALA A 332 -3.85 -13.95 15.57
C ALA A 332 -2.71 -14.79 14.98
N GLY A 333 -1.50 -14.73 15.54
CA GLY A 333 -0.35 -15.49 15.03
C GLY A 333 -0.53 -17.01 15.03
N THR A 334 -1.33 -17.57 15.94
CA THR A 334 -1.59 -19.03 16.00
C THR A 334 -2.98 -19.43 15.52
N HIS A 335 -3.98 -18.57 15.71
CA HIS A 335 -5.37 -18.91 15.38
C HIS A 335 -5.85 -18.26 14.08
N GLY A 336 -5.10 -17.31 13.53
CA GLY A 336 -5.40 -16.65 12.27
C GLY A 336 -5.46 -17.63 11.10
N GLY A 337 -6.25 -17.28 10.09
CA GLY A 337 -6.48 -18.11 8.91
C GLY A 337 -7.46 -19.28 9.09
N LYS A 338 -7.78 -19.68 10.33
CA LYS A 338 -8.81 -20.68 10.62
C LYS A 338 -10.20 -20.16 10.22
N LEU A 339 -11.09 -21.05 9.75
CA LEU A 339 -12.46 -20.66 9.42
C LEU A 339 -13.23 -20.38 10.72
N ALA A 340 -13.88 -19.22 10.83
CA ALA A 340 -14.54 -18.85 12.07
C ALA A 340 -15.89 -18.18 11.87
N SER A 341 -16.80 -18.34 12.84
CA SER A 341 -18.03 -17.57 12.89
C SER A 341 -18.60 -17.49 14.31
N ALA A 342 -19.72 -16.79 14.46
CA ALA A 342 -20.47 -16.68 15.70
C ALA A 342 -21.97 -16.93 15.49
N PHE A 343 -22.65 -17.42 16.54
CA PHE A 343 -24.09 -17.60 16.51
C PHE A 343 -24.73 -17.34 17.88
N GLY A 344 -26.05 -17.10 17.92
CA GLY A 344 -26.69 -16.75 19.18
C GLY A 344 -28.19 -16.51 19.12
N SER A 345 -28.85 -16.65 20.27
CA SER A 345 -30.22 -16.20 20.47
C SER A 345 -30.27 -14.85 21.19
N TYR A 346 -31.27 -14.00 20.90
CA TYR A 346 -31.39 -12.69 21.53
C TYR A 346 -32.85 -12.27 21.79
N GLY A 347 -33.08 -11.30 22.68
CA GLY A 347 -34.43 -10.84 23.03
C GLY A 347 -34.93 -9.66 22.19
N TRP A 348 -34.42 -8.46 22.49
CA TRP A 348 -34.80 -7.20 21.82
C TRP A 348 -33.65 -6.58 21.03
N SER A 349 -32.40 -6.79 21.44
CA SER A 349 -31.19 -6.39 20.73
C SER A 349 -30.17 -7.55 20.79
N GLY A 350 -29.39 -7.71 19.72
CA GLY A 350 -28.63 -8.94 19.41
C GLY A 350 -27.15 -8.70 19.13
N GLU A 351 -26.51 -7.84 19.94
CA GLU A 351 -25.14 -7.35 19.78
C GLU A 351 -24.06 -8.43 19.92
N ALA A 352 -24.34 -9.50 20.68
CA ALA A 352 -23.35 -10.54 20.98
C ALA A 352 -22.69 -11.14 19.73
N VAL A 353 -23.48 -11.49 18.71
CA VAL A 353 -22.96 -12.09 17.47
C VAL A 353 -22.11 -11.09 16.68
N PRO A 354 -22.57 -9.86 16.36
CA PRO A 354 -21.73 -8.83 15.74
C PRO A 354 -20.41 -8.57 16.49
N HIS A 355 -20.44 -8.43 17.81
CA HIS A 355 -19.21 -8.16 18.57
C HIS A 355 -18.20 -9.31 18.48
N LEU A 356 -18.69 -10.55 18.54
CA LEU A 356 -17.83 -11.74 18.35
C LEU A 356 -17.28 -11.79 16.92
N ILE A 357 -18.08 -11.48 15.91
CA ILE A 357 -17.60 -11.43 14.51
C ILE A 357 -16.47 -10.41 14.35
N GLU A 358 -16.60 -9.20 14.90
CA GLU A 358 -15.54 -8.19 14.87
C GLU A 358 -14.29 -8.67 15.63
N ARG A 359 -14.45 -9.32 16.77
CA ARG A 359 -13.32 -9.91 17.50
C ARG A 359 -12.60 -10.98 16.68
N LEU A 360 -13.34 -11.85 15.96
CA LEU A 360 -12.74 -12.89 15.12
C LEU A 360 -11.97 -12.28 13.93
N LYS A 361 -12.44 -11.16 13.38
CA LYS A 361 -11.71 -10.41 12.34
C LYS A 361 -10.40 -9.83 12.88
N GLN A 362 -10.41 -9.24 14.08
CA GLN A 362 -9.19 -8.76 14.75
C GLN A 362 -8.16 -9.88 15.01
N LEU A 363 -8.59 -11.14 15.04
CA LEU A 363 -7.74 -12.31 15.18
C LEU A 363 -7.24 -12.86 13.83
N ASN A 364 -7.45 -12.13 12.73
CA ASN A 364 -7.10 -12.51 11.36
C ASN A 364 -7.66 -13.87 10.93
N MET A 365 -8.83 -14.26 11.44
CA MET A 365 -9.50 -15.50 11.04
C MET A 365 -10.24 -15.33 9.71
N LYS A 366 -10.53 -16.44 9.02
CA LYS A 366 -11.42 -16.45 7.86
C LYS A 366 -12.87 -16.40 8.35
N VAL A 367 -13.39 -15.20 8.58
CA VAL A 367 -14.69 -15.01 9.22
C VAL A 367 -15.84 -15.11 8.20
N THR A 368 -16.85 -15.92 8.50
CA THR A 368 -18.11 -15.97 7.74
C THR A 368 -19.20 -15.17 8.45
N GLU A 369 -20.33 -14.93 7.78
CA GLU A 369 -21.49 -14.27 8.41
C GLU A 369 -21.94 -15.01 9.68
N GLY A 370 -22.38 -14.24 10.68
CA GLY A 370 -22.90 -14.79 11.94
C GLY A 370 -24.39 -15.11 11.87
N PHE A 371 -24.85 -16.08 12.66
CA PHE A 371 -26.24 -16.54 12.68
C PHE A 371 -26.98 -16.14 13.97
N ARG A 372 -28.11 -15.44 13.85
CA ARG A 372 -28.85 -14.95 15.03
C ARG A 372 -30.34 -15.24 14.94
N VAL A 373 -30.93 -15.63 16.07
CA VAL A 373 -32.37 -15.90 16.19
C VAL A 373 -32.96 -15.12 17.35
N ARG A 374 -34.14 -14.54 17.14
CA ARG A 374 -34.86 -13.81 18.17
C ARG A 374 -35.71 -14.78 19.01
N PHE A 375 -35.50 -14.78 20.32
CA PHE A 375 -36.13 -15.67 21.30
C PHE A 375 -35.95 -17.16 20.94
N LYS A 376 -37.02 -17.95 21.13
CA LYS A 376 -37.03 -19.39 20.90
C LYS A 376 -37.06 -19.65 19.40
N PRO A 377 -36.11 -20.45 18.84
CA PRO A 377 -36.17 -20.80 17.44
C PRO A 377 -37.40 -21.66 17.14
N ASP A 378 -38.09 -21.33 16.05
CA ASP A 378 -39.11 -22.17 15.44
C ASP A 378 -38.51 -23.24 14.50
N GLU A 379 -39.34 -24.09 13.91
CA GLU A 379 -38.88 -25.17 13.02
C GLU A 379 -38.14 -24.65 11.78
N ASN A 380 -38.55 -23.51 11.22
CA ASN A 380 -37.88 -22.91 10.07
C ASN A 380 -36.51 -22.35 10.47
N GLN A 381 -36.42 -21.68 11.60
CA GLN A 381 -35.16 -21.14 12.12
C GLN A 381 -34.17 -22.24 12.54
N LEU A 382 -34.68 -23.40 13.00
CA LEU A 382 -33.86 -24.59 13.22
C LEU A 382 -33.36 -25.20 11.91
N GLN A 383 -34.16 -25.15 10.84
CA GLN A 383 -33.74 -25.53 9.50
C GLN A 383 -32.70 -24.55 8.93
N ASP A 384 -32.87 -23.25 9.13
CA ASP A 384 -31.88 -22.23 8.75
C ASP A 384 -30.57 -22.43 9.51
N ALA A 385 -30.62 -22.79 10.80
CA ALA A 385 -29.44 -23.12 11.60
C ALA A 385 -28.71 -24.37 11.05
N PHE A 386 -29.46 -25.37 10.59
CA PHE A 386 -28.89 -26.54 9.91
C PHE A 386 -28.21 -26.15 8.60
N ASP A 387 -28.88 -25.37 7.73
CA ASP A 387 -28.32 -24.98 6.43
C ASP A 387 -27.12 -24.02 6.60
N TYR A 388 -27.13 -23.18 7.64
CA TYR A 388 -25.99 -22.38 8.07
C TYR A 388 -24.78 -23.26 8.43
N GLY A 389 -24.97 -24.27 9.27
CA GLY A 389 -23.92 -25.24 9.62
C GLY A 389 -23.43 -26.04 8.40
N PHE A 390 -24.34 -26.45 7.52
CA PHE A 390 -24.00 -27.16 6.28
C PHE A 390 -23.11 -26.30 5.38
N ASN A 391 -23.44 -25.02 5.23
CA ASN A 391 -22.63 -24.08 4.47
C ASN A 391 -21.23 -23.88 5.10
N PHE A 392 -21.15 -23.74 6.43
CA PHE A 392 -19.87 -23.63 7.13
C PHE A 392 -18.99 -24.86 6.89
N GLY A 393 -19.56 -26.06 6.98
CA GLY A 393 -18.84 -27.30 6.70
C GLY A 393 -18.42 -27.46 5.22
N CYS A 394 -19.20 -26.93 4.26
CA CYS A 394 -18.78 -26.87 2.85
C CYS A 394 -17.60 -25.93 2.64
N LEU A 395 -17.64 -24.73 3.24
CA LEU A 395 -16.53 -23.78 3.20
C LEU A 395 -15.27 -24.37 3.81
N LEU A 396 -15.38 -25.07 4.95
CA LEU A 396 -14.25 -25.72 5.60
C LEU A 396 -13.61 -26.80 4.72
N GLN A 397 -14.41 -27.48 3.90
CA GLN A 397 -13.95 -28.50 2.94
C GLN A 397 -13.57 -27.91 1.57
N GLU A 398 -13.65 -26.59 1.39
CA GLU A 398 -13.37 -25.91 0.11
C GLU A 398 -14.19 -26.47 -1.06
N LYS A 399 -15.46 -26.80 -0.82
CA LYS A 399 -16.37 -27.32 -1.85
C LYS A 399 -17.57 -26.41 -2.07
N GLU A 400 -18.06 -26.42 -3.31
CA GLU A 400 -19.28 -25.68 -3.65
C GLU A 400 -20.46 -26.16 -2.82
N ASN A 401 -21.20 -25.20 -2.28
CA ASN A 401 -22.47 -25.48 -1.63
C ASN A 401 -23.56 -25.57 -2.71
N PRO A 402 -24.10 -26.76 -3.02
CA PRO A 402 -25.12 -26.92 -4.07
C PRO A 402 -26.44 -26.21 -3.76
N LYS A 403 -26.62 -25.68 -2.55
CA LYS A 403 -27.83 -24.98 -2.09
C LYS A 403 -27.71 -23.45 -2.04
N LYS A 404 -26.54 -22.85 -2.34
CA LYS A 404 -26.34 -21.40 -2.15
C LYS A 404 -26.64 -20.60 -3.44
N LYS A 405 -27.55 -19.63 -3.37
CA LYS A 405 -27.59 -18.50 -4.33
C LYS A 405 -26.48 -17.50 -3.95
N LYS A 406 -25.67 -17.05 -4.93
CA LYS A 406 -24.51 -16.15 -4.72
C LYS A 406 -24.97 -14.77 -4.21
N GLY A 407 -24.28 -14.22 -3.21
CA GLY A 407 -24.40 -12.84 -2.72
C GLY A 407 -23.11 -12.05 -2.95
N ALA A 408 -23.22 -10.74 -3.16
CA ALA A 408 -22.21 -9.81 -3.66
C ALA A 408 -21.04 -9.45 -2.72
N ARG A 409 -19.98 -8.90 -3.31
CA ARG A 409 -18.77 -8.34 -2.66
C ARG A 409 -18.94 -6.85 -2.35
N THR A 410 -18.36 -6.37 -1.25
CA THR A 410 -18.34 -4.94 -0.87
C THR A 410 -17.07 -4.26 -1.37
N LEU A 411 -17.19 -3.07 -1.98
CA LEU A 411 -16.07 -2.32 -2.55
C LEU A 411 -15.77 -1.06 -1.72
N VAL A 412 -14.53 -0.60 -1.76
CA VAL A 412 -14.08 0.68 -1.17
C VAL A 412 -13.33 1.52 -2.21
N LYS A 413 -13.43 2.84 -2.09
CA LYS A 413 -12.76 3.84 -2.93
C LYS A 413 -11.72 4.58 -2.09
N CYS A 414 -10.47 4.56 -2.52
CA CYS A 414 -9.43 5.41 -1.95
C CYS A 414 -9.65 6.87 -2.34
N LEU A 415 -9.68 7.77 -1.35
CA LEU A 415 -9.85 9.20 -1.55
C LEU A 415 -8.58 9.91 -2.04
N VAL A 416 -7.42 9.28 -1.91
CA VAL A 416 -6.13 9.84 -2.33
C VAL A 416 -5.89 9.65 -3.82
N CYS A 417 -6.07 8.43 -4.34
CA CYS A 417 -5.83 8.14 -5.76
C CYS A 417 -7.10 7.84 -6.57
N GLY A 418 -8.25 7.71 -5.91
CA GLY A 418 -9.52 7.39 -6.56
C GLY A 418 -9.72 5.91 -6.91
N ALA A 419 -8.76 5.04 -6.60
CA ALA A 419 -8.86 3.60 -6.90
C ALA A 419 -10.01 2.95 -6.14
N VAL A 420 -10.80 2.13 -6.83
CA VAL A 420 -11.85 1.31 -6.23
C VAL A 420 -11.36 -0.14 -6.20
N PHE A 421 -11.45 -0.78 -5.04
CA PHE A 421 -10.96 -2.13 -4.84
C PHE A 421 -11.77 -2.82 -3.73
N ASP A 422 -11.54 -4.12 -3.53
CA ASP A 422 -12.28 -4.90 -2.55
C ASP A 422 -12.02 -4.39 -1.12
N SER A 423 -13.06 -4.29 -0.30
CA SER A 423 -12.95 -3.79 1.08
C SER A 423 -12.06 -4.65 1.98
N SER A 424 -11.68 -5.86 1.54
CA SER A 424 -10.71 -6.73 2.22
C SER A 424 -9.25 -6.28 2.08
N ILE A 425 -8.96 -5.28 1.25
CA ILE A 425 -7.60 -4.78 1.03
C ILE A 425 -7.34 -3.60 1.98
N ASP A 426 -6.47 -3.80 2.97
CA ASP A 426 -6.17 -2.81 4.03
C ASP A 426 -5.23 -1.68 3.60
N ILE A 427 -4.58 -1.80 2.44
CA ILE A 427 -3.69 -0.77 1.90
C ILE A 427 -4.06 -0.55 0.45
N CYS A 428 -4.31 0.71 0.06
CA CYS A 428 -4.69 0.99 -1.31
C CYS A 428 -3.63 0.44 -2.27
N PRO A 429 -3.99 -0.49 -3.18
CA PRO A 429 -3.03 -1.18 -4.03
C PRO A 429 -2.37 -0.24 -5.05
N VAL A 430 -2.91 0.97 -5.21
CA VAL A 430 -2.42 1.99 -6.13
C VAL A 430 -1.48 2.99 -5.46
N CYS A 431 -1.86 3.53 -4.29
CA CYS A 431 -1.10 4.64 -3.69
C CYS A 431 -0.56 4.37 -2.28
N GLY A 432 -0.79 3.19 -1.72
CA GLY A 432 -0.17 2.76 -0.47
C GLY A 432 -0.74 3.40 0.81
N VAL A 433 -1.87 4.11 0.73
CA VAL A 433 -2.51 4.74 1.91
C VAL A 433 -3.43 3.74 2.62
N GLY A 434 -3.59 3.90 3.93
CA GLY A 434 -4.37 2.99 4.77
C GLY A 434 -5.88 3.22 4.70
N PRO A 435 -6.68 2.37 5.39
CA PRO A 435 -8.14 2.34 5.31
C PRO A 435 -8.83 3.60 5.78
N GLU A 436 -8.15 4.41 6.60
CA GLU A 436 -8.62 5.74 7.03
C GLU A 436 -8.87 6.70 5.86
N ASN A 437 -8.29 6.41 4.69
CA ASN A 437 -8.46 7.17 3.47
C ASN A 437 -9.46 6.52 2.49
N PHE A 438 -10.21 5.49 2.91
CA PHE A 438 -11.18 4.80 2.06
C PHE A 438 -12.61 5.21 2.40
N VAL A 439 -13.48 5.21 1.40
CA VAL A 439 -14.92 5.33 1.57
C VAL A 439 -15.59 4.13 0.93
N GLU A 440 -16.58 3.54 1.60
CA GLU A 440 -17.36 2.46 1.01
C GLU A 440 -18.01 2.94 -0.30
N VAL A 441 -17.96 2.07 -1.30
CA VAL A 441 -18.68 2.23 -2.56
C VAL A 441 -19.62 1.06 -2.64
N GLU A 442 -20.91 1.36 -2.79
CA GLU A 442 -21.87 0.32 -3.13
C GLU A 442 -21.42 -0.32 -4.44
N ALA A 443 -21.21 -1.63 -4.42
CA ALA A 443 -21.11 -2.37 -5.65
C ALA A 443 -22.48 -2.25 -6.32
N GLU A 444 -22.57 -1.46 -7.39
CA GLU A 444 -23.78 -1.44 -8.21
C GLU A 444 -23.99 -2.85 -8.76
N GLU A 445 -24.87 -3.62 -8.11
CA GLU A 445 -25.47 -4.80 -8.72
C GLU A 445 -26.32 -4.29 -9.89
N ASN A 446 -25.70 -4.24 -11.06
CA ASN A 446 -26.42 -3.85 -12.24
C ASN A 446 -27.30 -5.02 -12.70
N GLU A 447 -28.61 -4.90 -12.51
CA GLU A 447 -29.60 -5.85 -13.01
C GLU A 447 -29.86 -5.69 -14.52
N PHE A 448 -29.43 -4.57 -15.12
CA PHE A 448 -29.61 -4.31 -16.55
C PHE A 448 -28.60 -5.11 -17.39
N SER A 449 -29.12 -5.88 -18.35
CA SER A 449 -28.33 -6.51 -19.40
C SER A 449 -29.02 -6.41 -20.75
N ASN A 450 -28.23 -6.15 -21.78
CA ASN A 450 -28.64 -6.00 -23.16
C ASN A 450 -27.54 -6.56 -24.06
N ASP A 451 -27.57 -7.88 -24.25
CA ASP A 451 -26.61 -8.58 -25.10
C ASP A 451 -26.91 -8.29 -26.58
N THR A 452 -25.98 -7.61 -27.27
CA THR A 452 -26.16 -7.16 -28.66
C THR A 452 -25.06 -7.66 -29.60
N LYS A 453 -25.16 -7.27 -30.88
CA LYS A 453 -24.07 -7.41 -31.87
C LYS A 453 -23.40 -6.07 -32.18
N ASN A 454 -23.46 -5.13 -31.23
CA ASN A 454 -22.85 -3.82 -31.40
C ASN A 454 -21.34 -3.92 -31.53
N PHE A 455 -20.79 -3.00 -32.33
CA PHE A 455 -19.37 -2.72 -32.44
C PHE A 455 -19.11 -1.40 -31.71
N TYR A 456 -18.64 -1.51 -30.47
CA TYR A 456 -18.25 -0.37 -29.65
C TYR A 456 -16.81 0.00 -29.96
N ILE A 457 -16.61 1.20 -30.52
CA ILE A 457 -15.27 1.78 -30.64
C ILE A 457 -15.09 2.84 -29.57
N ILE A 458 -14.00 2.73 -28.81
CA ILE A 458 -13.61 3.70 -27.78
C ILE A 458 -12.31 4.35 -28.24
N LEU A 459 -12.36 5.66 -28.47
CA LEU A 459 -11.20 6.46 -28.86
C LEU A 459 -10.52 6.97 -27.60
N GLY A 460 -9.43 6.33 -27.18
CA GLY A 460 -8.67 6.67 -25.99
C GLY A 460 -8.59 5.51 -24.99
N ASN A 461 -7.40 5.35 -24.41
CA ASN A 461 -7.07 4.29 -23.43
C ASN A 461 -6.69 4.89 -22.06
N GLY A 462 -7.33 6.01 -21.70
CA GLY A 462 -7.25 6.61 -20.37
C GLY A 462 -8.34 6.08 -19.44
N ALA A 463 -8.43 6.65 -18.24
CA ALA A 463 -9.44 6.26 -17.24
C ALA A 463 -10.88 6.21 -17.82
N ALA A 464 -11.30 7.27 -18.51
CA ALA A 464 -12.64 7.34 -19.09
C ALA A 464 -12.92 6.22 -20.10
N GLY A 465 -11.98 5.92 -20.98
CA GLY A 465 -12.11 4.84 -21.96
C GLY A 465 -12.16 3.46 -21.30
N HIS A 466 -11.31 3.23 -20.30
CA HIS A 466 -11.28 1.97 -19.55
C HIS A 466 -12.60 1.72 -18.80
N TYR A 467 -13.07 2.69 -18.02
CA TYR A 467 -14.32 2.54 -17.27
C TYR A 467 -15.56 2.52 -18.17
N ALA A 468 -15.50 3.12 -19.36
CA ALA A 468 -16.53 2.94 -20.39
C ALA A 468 -16.55 1.50 -20.92
N ALA A 469 -15.38 0.91 -21.21
CA ALA A 469 -15.28 -0.48 -21.65
C ALA A 469 -15.81 -1.46 -20.58
N GLU A 470 -15.44 -1.25 -19.32
CA GLU A 470 -15.94 -2.01 -18.18
C GLU A 470 -17.47 -1.89 -18.07
N ALA A 471 -18.00 -0.67 -18.13
CA ALA A 471 -19.44 -0.42 -18.00
C ALA A 471 -20.25 -1.03 -19.15
N ILE A 472 -19.71 -1.02 -20.38
CA ILE A 472 -20.30 -1.73 -21.53
C ILE A 472 -20.30 -3.23 -21.24
N ARG A 473 -19.16 -3.83 -20.88
CA ARG A 473 -19.07 -5.29 -20.71
C ARG A 473 -19.98 -5.83 -19.61
N LYS A 474 -20.19 -5.05 -18.54
CA LYS A 474 -21.15 -5.39 -17.47
C LYS A 474 -22.60 -5.49 -17.98
N ARG A 475 -22.94 -4.79 -19.07
CA ARG A 475 -24.31 -4.68 -19.63
C ARG A 475 -24.51 -5.49 -20.90
N ASP A 476 -23.51 -5.54 -21.77
CA ASP A 476 -23.52 -6.24 -23.05
C ASP A 476 -22.38 -7.26 -23.09
N ARG A 477 -22.71 -8.52 -22.86
CA ARG A 477 -21.74 -9.63 -22.80
C ARG A 477 -21.31 -10.12 -24.18
N THR A 478 -22.04 -9.77 -25.23
CA THR A 478 -21.81 -10.30 -26.59
C THR A 478 -21.29 -9.26 -27.57
N GLY A 479 -21.43 -7.97 -27.27
CA GLY A 479 -20.89 -6.87 -28.05
C GLY A 479 -19.37 -6.90 -28.16
N THR A 480 -18.86 -6.42 -29.29
CA THR A 480 -17.42 -6.30 -29.56
C THR A 480 -16.94 -4.93 -29.10
N ILE A 481 -15.94 -4.90 -28.22
CA ILE A 481 -15.37 -3.65 -27.69
C ILE A 481 -13.94 -3.51 -28.22
N THR A 482 -13.64 -2.38 -28.86
CA THR A 482 -12.30 -2.04 -29.34
C THR A 482 -11.87 -0.68 -28.83
N MET A 483 -10.76 -0.64 -28.10
CA MET A 483 -10.14 0.58 -27.61
C MET A 483 -8.95 0.95 -28.49
N ILE A 484 -8.86 2.21 -28.92
CA ILE A 484 -7.81 2.70 -29.82
C ILE A 484 -7.02 3.81 -29.12
N SER A 485 -5.68 3.72 -29.14
CA SER A 485 -4.80 4.70 -28.50
C SER A 485 -3.50 4.89 -29.26
N ASN A 486 -3.02 6.13 -29.31
CA ASN A 486 -1.71 6.47 -29.84
C ASN A 486 -0.57 6.18 -28.86
N GLU A 487 -0.86 5.81 -27.61
CA GLU A 487 0.13 5.32 -26.66
C GLU A 487 0.31 3.80 -26.82
N PRO A 488 1.55 3.27 -26.81
CA PRO A 488 1.82 1.83 -26.96
C PRO A 488 1.62 1.03 -25.66
N TYR A 489 0.87 1.58 -24.70
CA TYR A 489 0.72 1.05 -23.35
C TYR A 489 -0.75 0.80 -23.01
N ARG A 490 -1.00 -0.17 -22.12
CA ARG A 490 -2.33 -0.40 -21.52
C ARG A 490 -2.75 0.80 -20.67
N THR A 491 -4.02 0.85 -20.28
CA THR A 491 -4.52 1.90 -19.37
C THR A 491 -3.68 1.88 -18.10
N TYR A 492 -3.16 3.04 -17.70
CA TYR A 492 -2.36 3.21 -16.49
C TYR A 492 -2.85 4.37 -15.63
N ASN A 493 -2.52 4.32 -14.34
CA ASN A 493 -2.87 5.33 -13.37
C ASN A 493 -2.04 6.60 -13.60
N ARG A 494 -2.58 7.54 -14.38
CA ARG A 494 -1.89 8.77 -14.78
C ARG A 494 -1.45 9.66 -13.59
N PRO A 495 -2.19 9.75 -12.47
CA PRO A 495 -1.70 10.35 -11.23
C PRO A 495 -0.37 9.79 -10.69
N MET A 496 0.01 8.56 -11.05
CA MET A 496 1.28 7.96 -10.64
C MET A 496 2.48 8.39 -11.50
N LEU A 497 2.26 9.12 -12.61
CA LEU A 497 3.35 9.51 -13.52
C LEU A 497 4.44 10.34 -12.83
N THR A 498 4.07 11.34 -12.02
CA THR A 498 5.04 12.18 -11.29
C THR A 498 5.90 11.34 -10.35
N LYS A 499 5.30 10.39 -9.62
CA LYS A 499 6.00 9.45 -8.74
C LYS A 499 6.87 8.45 -9.49
N SER A 500 6.45 8.04 -10.69
CA SER A 500 7.19 7.07 -11.51
C SER A 500 8.54 7.59 -12.01
N ILE A 501 8.73 8.92 -12.11
CA ILE A 501 9.96 9.55 -12.60
C ILE A 501 11.18 9.00 -11.86
N MET A 502 11.09 8.84 -10.53
CA MET A 502 12.19 8.38 -9.68
C MET A 502 12.02 6.98 -9.08
N ALA A 503 10.79 6.51 -8.92
CA ALA A 503 10.53 5.18 -8.35
C ALA A 503 10.91 4.02 -9.30
N GLY A 504 11.28 4.31 -10.55
CA GLY A 504 11.65 3.28 -11.53
C GLY A 504 10.50 2.33 -11.84
N LEU A 505 9.26 2.79 -11.64
CA LEU A 505 8.07 1.99 -11.89
C LEU A 505 7.95 1.72 -13.38
N ASN A 506 7.76 0.46 -13.74
CA ASN A 506 7.48 0.06 -15.11
C ASN A 506 5.99 0.26 -15.44
N GLU A 507 5.64 0.19 -16.73
CA GLU A 507 4.27 0.32 -17.22
C GLU A 507 3.28 -0.66 -16.58
N GLU A 508 3.72 -1.86 -16.20
CA GLU A 508 2.86 -2.89 -15.59
C GLU A 508 2.51 -2.53 -14.14
N GLN A 509 3.46 -1.95 -13.39
CA GLN A 509 3.27 -1.58 -11.99
C GLN A 509 2.31 -0.41 -11.78
N ILE A 510 2.07 0.39 -12.82
CA ILE A 510 1.11 1.49 -12.79
C ILE A 510 -0.13 1.21 -13.64
N ALA A 511 -0.26 0.01 -14.21
CA ALA A 511 -1.43 -0.37 -15.00
C ALA A 511 -2.70 -0.35 -14.11
N VAL A 512 -3.84 0.03 -14.70
CA VAL A 512 -5.14 -0.03 -14.00
C VAL A 512 -5.59 -1.47 -13.86
N GLU A 513 -5.38 -2.27 -14.91
CA GLU A 513 -5.66 -3.70 -14.95
C GLU A 513 -4.53 -4.43 -15.65
N ASP A 514 -4.35 -5.71 -15.32
CA ASP A 514 -3.39 -6.58 -16.00
C ASP A 514 -3.87 -7.00 -17.41
N ALA A 515 -3.02 -7.75 -18.13
CA ALA A 515 -3.35 -8.21 -19.47
C ALA A 515 -4.53 -9.19 -19.49
N SER A 516 -4.64 -10.07 -18.49
CA SER A 516 -5.69 -11.09 -18.38
C SER A 516 -7.08 -10.46 -18.32
N TRP A 517 -7.24 -9.33 -17.63
CA TRP A 517 -8.54 -8.66 -17.53
C TRP A 517 -9.14 -8.33 -18.90
N TYR A 518 -8.33 -7.83 -19.84
CA TYR A 518 -8.81 -7.48 -21.19
C TYR A 518 -9.18 -8.73 -22.00
N GLU A 519 -8.41 -9.81 -21.85
CA GLU A 519 -8.67 -11.09 -22.52
C GLU A 519 -9.95 -11.74 -22.00
N GLU A 520 -10.11 -11.81 -20.68
CA GLU A 520 -11.28 -12.36 -19.98
C GLU A 520 -12.56 -11.57 -20.29
N ASN A 521 -12.46 -10.26 -20.43
CA ASN A 521 -13.58 -9.39 -20.78
C ASN A 521 -13.76 -9.21 -22.29
N HIS A 522 -12.99 -9.90 -23.14
CA HIS A 522 -13.08 -9.78 -24.60
C HIS A 522 -13.05 -8.31 -25.08
N ILE A 523 -12.09 -7.54 -24.57
CA ILE A 523 -11.84 -6.15 -24.95
C ILE A 523 -10.56 -6.10 -25.79
N TYR A 524 -10.69 -5.66 -27.04
CA TYR A 524 -9.56 -5.56 -27.96
C TYR A 524 -8.89 -4.19 -27.84
N GLN A 525 -7.56 -4.16 -27.87
CA GLN A 525 -6.78 -2.92 -27.84
C GLN A 525 -5.96 -2.76 -29.12
N ILE A 526 -6.07 -1.58 -29.73
CA ILE A 526 -5.22 -1.13 -30.84
C ILE A 526 -4.35 0.00 -30.28
N LEU A 527 -3.11 -0.34 -29.93
CA LEU A 527 -2.17 0.56 -29.25
C LEU A 527 -1.09 1.05 -30.22
N GLY A 528 -0.58 2.26 -29.98
CA GLY A 528 0.47 2.88 -30.81
C GLY A 528 -0.01 3.42 -32.16
N HIS A 529 -1.32 3.59 -32.35
CA HIS A 529 -1.91 4.10 -33.59
C HIS A 529 -2.74 5.36 -33.34
N GLU A 530 -2.58 6.36 -34.21
CA GLU A 530 -3.31 7.61 -34.12
C GLU A 530 -4.61 7.57 -34.92
N VAL A 531 -5.70 8.04 -34.32
CA VAL A 531 -6.97 8.25 -35.01
C VAL A 531 -6.89 9.55 -35.78
N VAL A 532 -7.02 9.51 -37.10
CA VAL A 532 -6.84 10.69 -37.97
C VAL A 532 -8.15 11.24 -38.52
N LYS A 533 -9.23 10.46 -38.50
CA LYS A 533 -10.56 10.90 -38.94
C LYS A 533 -11.68 10.09 -38.29
N ILE A 534 -12.78 10.76 -37.96
CA ILE A 534 -14.07 10.14 -37.64
C ILE A 534 -15.04 10.50 -38.76
N ASP A 535 -15.76 9.53 -39.30
CA ASP A 535 -16.77 9.70 -40.34
C ASP A 535 -18.14 9.28 -39.80
N PRO A 536 -18.95 10.22 -39.27
CA PRO A 536 -20.23 9.87 -38.67
C PRO A 536 -21.29 9.37 -39.65
N GLU A 537 -21.21 9.76 -40.93
CA GLU A 537 -22.15 9.31 -41.95
C GLU A 537 -21.90 7.85 -42.33
N ALA A 538 -20.63 7.48 -42.53
CA ALA A 538 -20.23 6.09 -42.78
C ALA A 538 -20.17 5.23 -41.50
N LYS A 539 -20.21 5.86 -40.33
CA LYS A 539 -19.89 5.26 -39.02
C LYS A 539 -18.54 4.53 -39.03
N GLU A 540 -17.49 5.23 -39.49
CA GLU A 540 -16.13 4.72 -39.58
C GLU A 540 -15.14 5.60 -38.79
N VAL A 541 -14.08 4.97 -38.27
CA VAL A 541 -12.90 5.64 -37.71
C VAL A 541 -11.70 5.23 -38.56
N HIS A 542 -10.86 6.19 -38.93
CA HIS A 542 -9.66 5.97 -39.74
C HIS A 542 -8.41 6.20 -38.89
N LEU A 543 -7.41 5.31 -39.07
CA LEU A 543 -6.12 5.42 -38.39
C LEU A 543 -5.02 5.92 -39.34
N ASP A 544 -3.88 6.30 -38.75
CA ASP A 544 -2.67 6.79 -39.41
C ASP A 544 -2.03 5.79 -40.39
N ASP A 545 -2.19 4.49 -40.15
CA ASP A 545 -1.76 3.41 -41.03
C ASP A 545 -2.70 3.14 -42.23
N GLY A 546 -3.79 3.90 -42.33
CA GLY A 546 -4.81 3.79 -43.38
C GLY A 546 -5.89 2.73 -43.10
N SER A 547 -5.81 2.03 -41.96
CA SER A 547 -6.87 1.10 -41.53
C SER A 547 -8.16 1.85 -41.19
N LYS A 548 -9.29 1.14 -41.31
CA LYS A 548 -10.62 1.65 -41.07
C LYS A 548 -11.42 0.69 -40.21
N TYR A 549 -12.12 1.23 -39.23
CA TYR A 549 -12.94 0.46 -38.30
C TYR A 549 -14.35 1.02 -38.28
N HIS A 550 -15.32 0.14 -38.56
CA HIS A 550 -16.73 0.46 -38.48
C HIS A 550 -17.22 0.38 -37.01
N TYR A 551 -18.12 1.27 -36.62
CA TYR A 551 -18.76 1.24 -35.31
C TYR A 551 -20.28 1.28 -35.41
N THR A 552 -20.96 0.70 -34.43
CA THR A 552 -22.38 0.98 -34.18
C THR A 552 -22.57 2.03 -33.09
N LYS A 553 -21.63 2.08 -32.14
CA LYS A 553 -21.55 3.03 -31.03
C LYS A 553 -20.10 3.53 -30.90
N LEU A 554 -19.91 4.84 -30.78
CA LEU A 554 -18.59 5.47 -30.64
C LEU A 554 -18.49 6.22 -29.32
N ILE A 555 -17.43 5.99 -28.55
CA ILE A 555 -17.12 6.74 -27.33
C ILE A 555 -15.85 7.55 -27.57
N TYR A 556 -15.97 8.86 -27.55
CA TYR A 556 -14.87 9.82 -27.69
C TYR A 556 -14.27 10.10 -26.30
N ALA A 557 -13.13 9.45 -26.00
CA ALA A 557 -12.43 9.51 -24.72
C ALA A 557 -10.94 9.90 -24.89
N LEU A 558 -10.63 10.74 -25.88
CA LEU A 558 -9.26 11.14 -26.26
C LEU A 558 -8.57 12.05 -25.23
N GLY A 559 -9.26 12.41 -24.15
CA GLY A 559 -8.69 13.12 -23.02
C GLY A 559 -8.14 14.51 -23.38
N SER A 560 -6.97 14.83 -22.84
CA SER A 560 -6.37 16.17 -22.93
C SER A 560 -4.86 16.10 -22.99
N GLU A 561 -4.25 17.14 -23.56
CA GLU A 561 -2.80 17.35 -23.61
C GLU A 561 -2.35 18.46 -22.66
N CYS A 562 -1.07 18.46 -22.27
CA CYS A 562 -0.52 19.54 -21.45
C CYS A 562 -0.61 20.87 -22.22
N PHE A 563 -1.14 21.90 -21.57
CA PHE A 563 -1.14 23.25 -22.13
C PHE A 563 0.25 23.86 -21.97
N ILE A 564 0.94 24.02 -23.09
CA ILE A 564 2.23 24.71 -23.15
C ILE A 564 1.97 26.20 -23.43
N PRO A 565 2.27 27.12 -22.50
CA PRO A 565 2.12 28.54 -22.75
C PRO A 565 3.01 28.99 -23.92
N PRO A 566 2.64 30.03 -24.68
CA PRO A 566 3.41 30.52 -25.83
C PRO A 566 4.68 31.26 -25.39
N ILE A 567 5.64 30.52 -24.84
CA ILE A 567 6.94 31.02 -24.36
C ILE A 567 7.98 30.76 -25.45
N LYS A 568 8.77 31.78 -25.79
CA LYS A 568 9.87 31.63 -26.73
C LYS A 568 10.88 30.60 -26.21
N GLY A 569 11.18 29.57 -26.99
CA GLY A 569 12.12 28.50 -26.59
C GLY A 569 11.46 27.30 -25.88
N ALA A 570 10.13 27.21 -25.86
CA ALA A 570 9.41 26.05 -25.31
C ALA A 570 9.63 24.72 -26.08
N ASP A 571 10.25 24.80 -27.26
CA ASP A 571 10.59 23.70 -28.15
C ASP A 571 12.04 23.18 -28.01
N LYS A 572 12.84 23.78 -27.10
CA LYS A 572 14.25 23.38 -26.88
C LYS A 572 14.39 22.01 -26.24
N ASP A 573 15.52 21.34 -26.52
CA ASP A 573 15.91 20.12 -25.79
C ASP A 573 16.11 20.44 -24.30
N GLY A 574 15.46 19.67 -23.43
CA GLY A 574 15.39 19.91 -21.99
C GLY A 574 14.09 20.56 -21.53
N VAL A 575 13.21 21.01 -22.44
CA VAL A 575 11.85 21.44 -22.08
C VAL A 575 10.88 20.27 -22.24
N ILE A 576 10.27 19.82 -21.14
CA ILE A 576 9.43 18.62 -21.13
C ILE A 576 8.09 18.93 -20.44
N ALA A 577 6.98 18.65 -21.11
CA ALA A 577 5.68 18.61 -20.49
C ALA A 577 5.40 17.20 -19.95
N ILE A 578 4.98 17.07 -18.70
CA ILE A 578 4.69 15.75 -18.09
C ILE A 578 3.20 15.46 -18.24
N ARG A 579 2.85 14.60 -19.20
CA ARG A 579 1.46 14.13 -19.39
C ARG A 579 1.36 12.64 -19.70
N ARG A 580 2.33 12.10 -20.42
CA ARG A 580 2.39 10.72 -20.90
C ARG A 580 3.51 9.94 -20.21
N LEU A 581 3.43 8.61 -20.24
CA LEU A 581 4.50 7.76 -19.69
C LEU A 581 5.83 7.94 -20.44
N SER A 582 5.78 8.26 -21.74
CA SER A 582 6.98 8.61 -22.50
C SER A 582 7.69 9.85 -21.96
N ASP A 583 6.95 10.79 -21.37
CA ASP A 583 7.54 12.04 -20.87
C ASP A 583 8.34 11.80 -19.60
N THR A 584 7.87 10.90 -18.72
CA THR A 584 8.61 10.54 -17.51
C THR A 584 9.92 9.84 -17.84
N LYS A 585 9.95 9.00 -18.89
CA LYS A 585 11.18 8.40 -19.43
C LYS A 585 12.17 9.47 -19.92
N LYS A 586 11.71 10.46 -20.69
CA LYS A 586 12.54 11.60 -21.12
C LYS A 586 13.11 12.39 -19.95
N VAL A 587 12.28 12.66 -18.93
CA VAL A 587 12.72 13.34 -17.70
C VAL A 587 13.79 12.52 -17.00
N ALA A 588 13.57 11.22 -16.78
CA ALA A 588 14.51 10.34 -16.09
C ALA A 588 15.86 10.22 -16.83
N GLU A 589 15.86 10.22 -18.16
CA GLU A 589 17.08 10.25 -18.96
C GLU A 589 17.84 11.57 -18.80
N LYS A 590 17.14 12.71 -18.93
CA LYS A 590 17.76 14.04 -18.80
C LYS A 590 18.32 14.28 -17.39
N LEU A 591 17.62 13.78 -16.38
CA LEU A 591 17.94 13.98 -14.97
C LEU A 591 19.33 13.46 -14.58
N LYS A 592 19.88 12.49 -15.32
CA LYS A 592 21.24 11.96 -15.10
C LYS A 592 22.32 13.04 -15.23
N GLU A 593 22.07 14.08 -16.02
CA GLU A 593 23.03 15.15 -16.32
C GLU A 593 22.57 16.53 -15.80
N THR A 594 21.38 16.62 -15.21
CA THR A 594 20.78 17.87 -14.73
C THR A 594 21.31 18.25 -13.35
N LYS A 595 21.65 19.53 -13.17
CA LYS A 595 21.95 20.13 -11.86
C LYS A 595 20.86 21.10 -11.41
N HIS A 596 20.35 21.90 -12.34
CA HIS A 596 19.32 22.91 -12.11
C HIS A 596 18.08 22.58 -12.93
N ALA A 597 16.93 22.53 -12.24
CA ALA A 597 15.65 22.27 -12.86
C ALA A 597 14.65 23.37 -12.51
N VAL A 598 13.90 23.82 -13.52
CA VAL A 598 12.79 24.75 -13.33
C VAL A 598 11.48 24.03 -13.59
N VAL A 599 10.49 24.23 -12.73
CA VAL A 599 9.11 23.78 -12.96
C VAL A 599 8.23 24.99 -13.18
N ILE A 600 7.61 25.07 -14.36
CA ILE A 600 6.66 26.12 -14.71
C ILE A 600 5.25 25.61 -14.37
N GLY A 601 4.66 26.18 -13.31
CA GLY A 601 3.34 25.85 -12.78
C GLY A 601 3.41 25.29 -11.35
N GLY A 602 2.76 25.97 -10.42
CA GLY A 602 2.60 25.66 -8.99
C GLY A 602 1.28 24.95 -8.66
N GLY A 603 0.80 24.11 -9.57
CA GLY A 603 -0.31 23.18 -9.33
C GLY A 603 0.18 21.86 -8.70
N VAL A 604 -0.73 20.90 -8.49
CA VAL A 604 -0.42 19.58 -7.87
C VAL A 604 0.73 18.88 -8.59
N LEU A 605 0.57 18.62 -9.88
CA LEU A 605 1.58 17.89 -10.67
C LEU A 605 2.92 18.63 -10.72
N GLY A 606 2.91 19.96 -10.80
CA GLY A 606 4.13 20.77 -10.81
C GLY A 606 4.88 20.69 -9.48
N LEU A 607 4.16 20.80 -8.35
CA LEU A 607 4.78 20.70 -7.03
C LEU A 607 5.23 19.26 -6.70
N GLU A 608 4.50 18.24 -7.15
CA GLU A 608 4.96 16.85 -7.05
C GLU A 608 6.19 16.59 -7.92
N ALA A 609 6.22 17.07 -9.16
CA ALA A 609 7.40 16.96 -10.02
C ALA A 609 8.60 17.69 -9.39
N ALA A 610 8.40 18.89 -8.84
CA ALA A 610 9.44 19.63 -8.13
C ALA A 610 9.99 18.84 -6.93
N TRP A 611 9.11 18.16 -6.20
CA TRP A 611 9.49 17.31 -5.07
C TRP A 611 10.31 16.10 -5.51
N GLU A 612 9.90 15.41 -6.57
CA GLU A 612 10.65 14.26 -7.09
C GLU A 612 12.01 14.68 -7.65
N LEU A 613 12.10 15.80 -8.38
CA LEU A 613 13.36 16.36 -8.86
C LEU A 613 14.30 16.75 -7.70
N LYS A 614 13.75 17.26 -6.59
CA LYS A 614 14.53 17.63 -5.41
C LYS A 614 15.18 16.42 -4.76
N LYS A 615 14.46 15.28 -4.66
CA LYS A 615 15.00 14.01 -4.15
C LYS A 615 16.17 13.50 -5.01
N SER A 616 16.19 13.83 -6.30
CA SER A 616 17.28 13.53 -7.23
C SER A 616 18.49 14.46 -7.12
N ARG A 617 18.56 15.28 -6.06
CA ARG A 617 19.65 16.23 -5.78
C ARG A 617 19.77 17.38 -6.79
N CYS A 618 18.71 17.69 -7.54
CA CYS A 618 18.66 18.92 -8.33
C CYS A 618 18.42 20.15 -7.44
N GLU A 619 18.94 21.29 -7.87
CA GLU A 619 18.44 22.59 -7.45
C GLU A 619 17.15 22.89 -8.21
N VAL A 620 16.03 23.02 -7.48
CA VAL A 620 14.70 23.11 -8.08
C VAL A 620 14.06 24.44 -7.78
N THR A 621 13.59 25.10 -8.84
CA THR A 621 12.84 26.35 -8.76
C THR A 621 11.48 26.22 -9.42
N VAL A 622 10.41 26.54 -8.68
CA VAL A 622 9.03 26.56 -9.17
C VAL A 622 8.63 27.99 -9.51
N LEU A 623 8.13 28.18 -10.72
CA LEU A 623 7.63 29.44 -11.26
C LEU A 623 6.12 29.36 -11.45
N GLU A 624 5.37 30.16 -10.71
CA GLU A 624 3.91 30.24 -10.81
C GLU A 624 3.48 31.66 -11.20
N LEU A 625 2.64 31.75 -12.23
CA LEU A 625 2.11 33.02 -12.73
C LEU A 625 1.13 33.64 -11.74
N ALA A 626 0.29 32.82 -11.12
CA ALA A 626 -0.66 33.25 -10.11
C ALA A 626 0.05 33.72 -8.82
N PRO A 627 -0.54 34.65 -8.05
CA PRO A 627 0.04 35.10 -6.80
C PRO A 627 0.03 34.04 -5.69
N VAL A 628 -0.81 33.00 -5.82
CA VAL A 628 -1.04 31.96 -4.80
C VAL A 628 -0.91 30.58 -5.46
N LEU A 629 -0.14 29.69 -4.82
CA LEU A 629 -0.04 28.28 -5.24
C LEU A 629 -1.40 27.59 -5.16
N MET A 630 -1.74 26.82 -6.18
CA MET A 630 -3.05 26.14 -6.28
C MET A 630 -4.25 27.07 -6.00
N GLY A 631 -4.17 28.34 -6.43
CA GLY A 631 -5.12 29.39 -6.07
C GLY A 631 -6.56 29.20 -6.59
N ARG A 632 -6.87 28.11 -7.30
CA ARG A 632 -8.24 27.68 -7.61
C ARG A 632 -8.90 26.85 -6.51
N GLN A 633 -8.09 26.21 -5.65
CA GLN A 633 -8.56 25.33 -4.58
C GLN A 633 -8.14 25.80 -3.19
N LEU A 634 -7.03 26.53 -3.09
CA LEU A 634 -6.52 27.05 -1.83
C LEU A 634 -6.85 28.54 -1.66
N ASP A 635 -7.05 28.93 -0.41
CA ASP A 635 -7.03 30.33 -0.05
C ASP A 635 -5.59 30.85 0.12
N LYS A 636 -5.45 32.17 0.31
CA LYS A 636 -4.14 32.81 0.44
C LYS A 636 -3.31 32.25 1.60
N THR A 637 -3.93 31.99 2.75
CA THR A 637 -3.24 31.49 3.95
C THR A 637 -2.70 30.07 3.73
N ALA A 638 -3.52 29.19 3.15
CA ALA A 638 -3.15 27.84 2.78
C ALA A 638 -2.01 27.82 1.75
N GLY A 639 -2.11 28.65 0.71
CA GLY A 639 -1.06 28.76 -0.31
C GLY A 639 0.27 29.30 0.23
N GLU A 640 0.24 30.27 1.16
CA GLU A 640 1.44 30.77 1.86
C GLU A 640 2.07 29.71 2.76
N MET A 641 1.26 28.91 3.49
CA MET A 641 1.78 27.80 4.29
C MET A 641 2.44 26.74 3.40
N LEU A 642 1.78 26.35 2.31
CA LEU A 642 2.35 25.40 1.36
C LEU A 642 3.67 25.90 0.78
N LYS A 643 3.73 27.18 0.39
CA LYS A 643 4.98 27.82 -0.07
C LYS A 643 6.12 27.68 0.95
N LYS A 644 5.86 28.02 2.22
CA LYS A 644 6.86 27.88 3.31
C LYS A 644 7.28 26.42 3.52
N ILE A 645 6.34 25.48 3.43
CA ILE A 645 6.64 24.04 3.55
C ILE A 645 7.61 23.64 2.43
N SER A 646 7.32 24.02 1.18
CA SER A 646 8.17 23.72 0.03
C SER A 646 9.56 24.35 0.14
N GLU A 647 9.64 25.62 0.53
CA GLU A 647 10.91 26.34 0.74
C GLU A 647 11.74 25.69 1.86
N GLY A 648 11.09 25.20 2.91
CA GLY A 648 11.72 24.43 3.98
C GLY A 648 12.33 23.10 3.52
N GLN A 649 11.92 22.58 2.36
CA GLN A 649 12.55 21.41 1.71
C GLN A 649 13.64 21.80 0.69
N GLY A 650 14.01 23.08 0.62
CA GLY A 650 15.02 23.59 -0.31
C GLY A 650 14.56 23.66 -1.76
N ILE A 651 13.26 23.84 -2.00
CA ILE A 651 12.66 24.15 -3.31
C ILE A 651 12.34 25.65 -3.34
N GLN A 652 12.89 26.37 -4.32
CA GLN A 652 12.64 27.81 -4.44
C GLN A 652 11.28 28.04 -5.10
N ILE A 653 10.45 28.95 -4.58
CA ILE A 653 9.13 29.24 -5.14
C ILE A 653 8.95 30.73 -5.44
N HIS A 654 8.70 31.03 -6.72
CA HIS A 654 8.35 32.37 -7.18
C HIS A 654 6.91 32.37 -7.70
N THR A 655 6.03 33.09 -7.00
CA THR A 655 4.62 33.31 -7.42
C THR A 655 4.47 34.72 -8.00
N GLY A 656 3.46 34.92 -8.85
CA GLY A 656 3.20 36.22 -9.47
C GLY A 656 4.20 36.60 -10.57
N VAL A 657 4.99 35.65 -11.08
CA VAL A 657 6.05 35.92 -12.05
C VAL A 657 5.61 35.66 -13.49
N GLN A 658 6.09 36.48 -14.41
CA GLN A 658 5.88 36.28 -15.85
C GLN A 658 7.17 35.77 -16.49
N ILE A 659 7.04 34.71 -17.29
CA ILE A 659 8.15 34.13 -18.05
C ILE A 659 8.19 34.76 -19.43
N GLU A 660 9.34 35.31 -19.80
CA GLU A 660 9.56 35.93 -21.11
C GLU A 660 10.07 34.91 -22.14
N ALA A 661 11.09 34.12 -21.77
CA ALA A 661 11.71 33.15 -22.67
C ALA A 661 12.45 32.04 -21.91
N ILE A 662 12.63 30.90 -22.57
CA ILE A 662 13.59 29.86 -22.19
C ILE A 662 14.85 30.05 -23.03
N GLU A 663 15.97 30.23 -22.36
CA GLU A 663 17.28 30.55 -22.93
C GLU A 663 18.09 29.33 -23.33
N GLY A 664 19.16 29.59 -24.10
CA GLY A 664 20.08 28.59 -24.63
C GLY A 664 19.97 28.44 -26.15
N GLY A 665 20.92 27.70 -26.72
CA GLY A 665 20.98 27.37 -28.15
C GLY A 665 19.90 26.36 -28.54
N GLU A 666 20.30 25.12 -28.85
CA GLU A 666 19.35 24.02 -29.07
C GLU A 666 18.82 23.43 -27.75
N LYS A 667 19.61 23.55 -26.67
CA LYS A 667 19.28 23.06 -25.33
C LYS A 667 18.85 24.20 -24.42
N ALA A 668 18.00 23.90 -23.44
CA ALA A 668 17.66 24.82 -22.36
C ALA A 668 18.88 25.03 -21.45
N GLU A 669 19.19 26.29 -21.15
CA GLU A 669 20.24 26.69 -20.20
C GLU A 669 19.70 27.57 -19.05
N GLY A 670 18.50 28.13 -19.20
CA GLY A 670 17.85 28.92 -18.17
C GLY A 670 16.47 29.43 -18.57
N VAL A 671 15.75 30.01 -17.61
CA VAL A 671 14.43 30.63 -17.80
C VAL A 671 14.52 32.11 -17.44
N ARG A 672 14.20 32.97 -18.40
CA ARG A 672 14.17 34.43 -18.25
C ARG A 672 12.78 34.91 -17.84
N LEU A 673 12.72 35.65 -16.74
CA LEU A 673 11.53 36.34 -16.28
C LEU A 673 11.40 37.71 -16.95
N ALA A 674 10.19 38.26 -16.99
CA ALA A 674 9.89 39.57 -17.61
C ALA A 674 10.59 40.76 -16.90
N ASP A 675 11.07 40.58 -15.66
CA ASP A 675 11.87 41.57 -14.94
C ASP A 675 13.37 41.53 -15.29
N GLY A 676 13.77 40.61 -16.18
CA GLY A 676 15.15 40.39 -16.63
C GLY A 676 15.94 39.37 -15.80
N THR A 677 15.37 38.82 -14.72
CA THR A 677 16.00 37.76 -13.93
C THR A 677 16.13 36.48 -14.76
N VAL A 678 17.29 35.82 -14.71
CA VAL A 678 17.54 34.55 -15.38
C VAL A 678 17.81 33.47 -14.33
N ILE A 679 17.04 32.40 -14.38
CA ILE A 679 17.16 31.25 -13.49
C ILE A 679 17.81 30.11 -14.28
N PRO A 680 19.01 29.62 -13.88
CA PRO A 680 19.67 28.51 -14.56
C PRO A 680 18.79 27.25 -14.59
N ALA A 681 18.74 26.57 -15.72
CA ALA A 681 17.93 25.35 -15.88
C ALA A 681 18.39 24.53 -17.10
N GLU A 682 18.90 23.33 -16.87
CA GLU A 682 19.14 22.36 -17.96
C GLU A 682 17.89 21.50 -18.25
N LEU A 683 16.95 21.46 -17.30
CA LEU A 683 15.66 20.80 -17.39
C LEU A 683 14.56 21.78 -17.01
N VAL A 684 13.58 21.96 -17.90
CA VAL A 684 12.40 22.78 -17.67
C VAL A 684 11.15 21.90 -17.78
N ILE A 685 10.46 21.69 -16.67
CA ILE A 685 9.18 20.98 -16.65
C ILE A 685 8.04 21.98 -16.85
N VAL A 686 7.16 21.71 -17.81
CA VAL A 686 5.96 22.53 -18.05
C VAL A 686 4.72 21.81 -17.51
N SER A 687 4.07 22.43 -16.53
CA SER A 687 2.87 21.93 -15.86
C SER A 687 1.83 23.07 -15.68
N CYS A 688 1.37 23.63 -16.80
CA CYS A 688 0.48 24.80 -16.80
C CYS A 688 -1.02 24.47 -17.02
N GLY A 689 -1.44 23.27 -16.63
CA GLY A 689 -2.79 22.75 -16.88
C GLY A 689 -2.88 21.97 -18.19
N VAL A 690 -4.11 21.62 -18.58
CA VAL A 690 -4.38 20.78 -19.75
C VAL A 690 -5.39 21.44 -20.70
N ARG A 691 -5.38 20.98 -21.95
CA ARG A 691 -6.33 21.37 -23.01
C ARG A 691 -6.99 20.12 -23.57
N ALA A 692 -8.32 20.11 -23.60
CA ALA A 692 -9.11 19.02 -24.18
C ALA A 692 -8.77 18.78 -25.65
N ASN A 693 -8.69 17.51 -26.04
CA ASN A 693 -8.46 17.11 -27.42
C ASN A 693 -9.77 17.18 -28.23
N THR A 694 -10.07 18.34 -28.82
CA THR A 694 -11.35 18.59 -29.53
C THR A 694 -11.23 18.63 -31.05
N ALA A 695 -10.02 18.60 -31.61
CA ALA A 695 -9.79 18.81 -33.05
C ALA A 695 -10.57 17.80 -33.92
N LEU A 696 -10.42 16.50 -33.66
CA LEU A 696 -11.13 15.43 -34.39
C LEU A 696 -12.64 15.51 -34.20
N ALA A 697 -13.12 15.82 -32.99
CA ALA A 697 -14.54 16.00 -32.72
C ALA A 697 -15.13 17.13 -33.59
N LYS A 698 -14.44 18.28 -33.65
CA LYS A 698 -14.84 19.44 -34.45
C LYS A 698 -14.85 19.13 -35.94
N GLU A 699 -13.83 18.43 -36.45
CA GLU A 699 -13.77 18.00 -37.85
C GLU A 699 -14.89 17.00 -38.20
N ALA A 700 -15.29 16.16 -37.24
CA ALA A 700 -16.41 15.24 -37.37
C ALA A 700 -17.79 15.90 -37.22
N GLY A 701 -17.87 17.22 -36.97
CA GLY A 701 -19.14 17.93 -36.77
C GLY A 701 -19.78 17.74 -35.40
N ILE A 702 -19.04 17.20 -34.42
CA ILE A 702 -19.46 17.12 -33.02
C ILE A 702 -19.35 18.52 -32.41
N GLU A 703 -20.35 18.92 -31.62
CA GLU A 703 -20.40 20.23 -30.99
C GLU A 703 -19.34 20.37 -29.89
N THR A 704 -18.54 21.43 -29.98
CA THR A 704 -17.42 21.69 -29.06
C THR A 704 -17.37 23.16 -28.68
N ASP A 705 -17.02 23.45 -27.42
CA ASP A 705 -16.55 24.76 -26.95
C ASP A 705 -15.07 24.63 -26.53
N ARG A 706 -14.76 24.74 -25.23
CA ARG A 706 -13.43 24.39 -24.69
C ARG A 706 -13.19 22.88 -24.65
N ALA A 707 -14.25 22.09 -24.63
CA ALA A 707 -14.29 20.62 -24.66
C ALA A 707 -15.52 20.17 -25.47
N VAL A 708 -15.66 18.85 -25.72
CA VAL A 708 -16.84 18.26 -26.38
C VAL A 708 -18.07 18.43 -25.50
N ILE A 709 -19.14 19.03 -26.03
CA ILE A 709 -20.37 19.28 -25.27
C ILE A 709 -21.19 18.00 -25.19
N VAL A 710 -21.59 17.62 -23.98
CA VAL A 710 -22.45 16.45 -23.74
C VAL A 710 -23.62 16.77 -22.81
N ASN A 711 -24.69 15.98 -22.92
CA ASN A 711 -25.82 16.00 -21.99
C ASN A 711 -25.56 15.10 -20.75
N GLU A 712 -26.54 14.96 -19.86
CA GLU A 712 -26.44 14.15 -18.64
C GLU A 712 -26.23 12.65 -18.89
N LYS A 713 -26.47 12.20 -20.12
CA LYS A 713 -26.24 10.81 -20.57
C LYS A 713 -24.89 10.65 -21.29
N MET A 714 -24.04 11.68 -21.25
CA MET A 714 -22.77 11.75 -21.98
C MET A 714 -22.92 11.65 -23.51
N GLU A 715 -24.13 11.89 -24.04
CA GLU A 715 -24.40 11.90 -25.48
C GLU A 715 -23.94 13.22 -26.10
N THR A 716 -23.39 13.13 -27.31
CA THR A 716 -23.09 14.31 -28.13
C THR A 716 -24.31 14.74 -28.96
N ASN A 717 -24.18 15.80 -29.76
CA ASN A 717 -25.20 16.21 -30.73
C ASN A 717 -25.39 15.20 -31.88
N ILE A 718 -24.47 14.24 -32.07
CA ILE A 718 -24.56 13.22 -33.12
C ILE A 718 -25.06 11.90 -32.51
N PRO A 719 -26.12 11.28 -33.08
CA PRO A 719 -26.62 9.98 -32.60
C PRO A 719 -25.53 8.90 -32.59
N ASP A 720 -25.58 8.04 -31.58
CA ASP A 720 -24.64 6.93 -31.36
C ASP A 720 -23.19 7.34 -31.05
N ILE A 721 -22.92 8.63 -30.85
CA ILE A 721 -21.62 9.14 -30.41
C ILE A 721 -21.74 9.77 -29.01
N TYR A 722 -20.92 9.28 -28.10
CA TYR A 722 -20.80 9.72 -26.71
C TYR A 722 -19.42 10.33 -26.48
N ALA A 723 -19.26 11.17 -25.46
CA ALA A 723 -17.95 11.67 -25.06
C ALA A 723 -17.80 11.72 -23.54
N CYS A 724 -16.61 11.41 -23.04
CA CYS A 724 -16.34 11.36 -21.59
C CYS A 724 -14.87 11.63 -21.26
N GLY A 725 -14.60 12.02 -20.02
CA GLY A 725 -13.25 12.31 -19.51
C GLY A 725 -12.79 13.71 -19.84
N ASP A 726 -11.47 13.93 -19.78
CA ASP A 726 -10.89 15.27 -19.91
C ASP A 726 -11.22 15.98 -21.23
N CYS A 727 -11.70 15.26 -22.26
CA CYS A 727 -12.16 15.84 -23.52
C CYS A 727 -13.61 16.31 -23.53
N ALA A 728 -14.42 16.02 -22.50
CA ALA A 728 -15.85 16.32 -22.45
C ALA A 728 -16.18 17.43 -21.44
N GLN A 729 -17.28 18.14 -21.68
CA GLN A 729 -17.87 19.08 -20.73
C GLN A 729 -19.37 18.84 -20.58
N TYR A 730 -19.82 18.81 -19.33
CA TYR A 730 -21.23 18.73 -18.94
C TYR A 730 -21.63 20.02 -18.22
N GLU A 731 -22.73 20.67 -18.64
CA GLU A 731 -23.18 21.98 -18.11
C GLU A 731 -22.07 23.06 -18.05
N GLY A 732 -21.18 23.02 -19.04
CA GLY A 732 -20.03 23.93 -19.13
C GLY A 732 -18.91 23.62 -18.14
N ILE A 733 -18.95 22.51 -17.39
CA ILE A 733 -17.94 22.08 -16.42
C ILE A 733 -17.00 21.04 -17.06
N ASN A 734 -15.69 21.26 -16.93
CA ASN A 734 -14.60 20.35 -17.29
C ASN A 734 -13.47 20.59 -16.28
N TYR A 735 -13.36 19.73 -15.26
CA TYR A 735 -12.31 19.83 -14.23
C TYR A 735 -11.02 19.16 -14.69
N ALA A 736 -11.11 18.19 -15.61
CA ALA A 736 -10.00 17.36 -16.08
C ALA A 736 -9.26 16.65 -14.93
N ILE A 737 -10.04 15.95 -14.11
CA ILE A 737 -9.56 15.19 -12.94
C ILE A 737 -9.98 13.73 -13.04
N TRP A 738 -9.17 12.85 -12.44
CA TRP A 738 -9.41 11.40 -12.50
C TRP A 738 -10.82 10.99 -12.06
N PRO A 739 -11.37 11.44 -10.91
CA PRO A 739 -12.72 11.04 -10.50
C PRO A 739 -13.82 11.43 -11.48
N GLN A 740 -13.68 12.58 -12.15
CA GLN A 740 -14.63 13.01 -13.18
C GLN A 740 -14.57 12.04 -14.37
N ALA A 741 -13.36 11.72 -14.84
CA ALA A 741 -13.17 10.82 -15.97
C ALA A 741 -13.72 9.40 -15.72
N VAL A 742 -13.59 8.89 -14.48
CA VAL A 742 -14.16 7.60 -14.09
C VAL A 742 -15.69 7.60 -14.21
N GLU A 743 -16.36 8.56 -13.57
CA GLU A 743 -17.82 8.59 -13.51
C GLU A 743 -18.48 8.93 -14.86
N GLU A 744 -17.86 9.83 -15.64
CA GLU A 744 -18.28 10.10 -17.02
C GLU A 744 -18.08 8.86 -17.91
N GLY A 745 -16.96 8.15 -17.75
CA GLY A 745 -16.68 6.90 -18.47
C GLY A 745 -17.72 5.83 -18.21
N LYS A 746 -18.05 5.58 -16.93
CA LYS A 746 -19.11 4.65 -16.53
C LYS A 746 -20.46 5.03 -17.15
N THR A 747 -20.83 6.30 -17.10
CA THR A 747 -22.10 6.80 -17.64
C THR A 747 -22.17 6.63 -19.15
N ALA A 748 -21.12 7.04 -19.88
CA ALA A 748 -21.05 6.91 -21.33
C ALA A 748 -21.10 5.45 -21.78
N GLY A 749 -20.37 4.55 -21.11
CA GLY A 749 -20.41 3.11 -21.41
C GLY A 749 -21.78 2.49 -21.13
N ALA A 750 -22.43 2.87 -20.03
CA ALA A 750 -23.78 2.42 -19.70
C ALA A 750 -24.81 2.84 -20.76
N GLN A 751 -24.78 4.12 -21.15
CA GLN A 751 -25.67 4.70 -22.15
C GLN A 751 -25.43 4.13 -23.55
N ALA A 752 -24.16 3.91 -23.93
CA ALA A 752 -23.84 3.25 -25.19
C ALA A 752 -24.42 1.83 -25.28
N ALA A 753 -24.46 1.09 -24.16
CA ALA A 753 -25.04 -0.25 -24.06
C ALA A 753 -26.59 -0.25 -23.97
N GLY A 754 -27.22 0.92 -23.90
CA GLY A 754 -28.68 1.08 -23.89
C GLY A 754 -29.32 1.13 -22.49
N ASP A 755 -28.53 1.30 -21.43
CA ASP A 755 -29.02 1.55 -20.09
C ASP A 755 -29.43 3.03 -19.92
N ASP A 756 -30.22 3.36 -18.88
CA ASP A 756 -30.75 4.71 -18.64
C ASP A 756 -30.10 5.41 -17.44
N ASN A 757 -28.76 5.48 -17.43
CA ASN A 757 -27.96 6.14 -16.39
C ASN A 757 -27.67 7.62 -16.65
N THR A 758 -27.76 8.46 -15.62
CA THR A 758 -27.42 9.89 -15.71
C THR A 758 -26.20 10.24 -14.87
N TYR A 759 -25.31 11.05 -15.44
CA TYR A 759 -24.16 11.62 -14.76
C TYR A 759 -24.58 12.73 -13.79
N SER A 760 -23.94 12.76 -12.62
CA SER A 760 -23.99 13.89 -11.70
C SER A 760 -22.57 14.39 -11.42
N THR A 761 -22.41 15.70 -11.31
CA THR A 761 -21.09 16.31 -11.14
C THR A 761 -20.42 15.81 -9.87
N VAL A 762 -19.16 15.42 -9.98
CA VAL A 762 -18.34 15.05 -8.82
C VAL A 762 -17.78 16.31 -8.13
N PRO A 763 -17.65 16.33 -6.80
CA PRO A 763 -16.94 17.41 -6.11
C PRO A 763 -15.49 17.50 -6.61
N ALA A 764 -15.04 18.70 -6.96
CA ALA A 764 -13.65 18.97 -7.30
C ALA A 764 -12.79 18.91 -6.02
N ALA A 765 -12.39 17.69 -5.64
CA ALA A 765 -11.44 17.45 -4.56
C ALA A 765 -10.01 17.49 -5.11
N LEU A 766 -9.13 18.17 -4.39
CA LEU A 766 -7.70 18.22 -4.62
C LEU A 766 -7.01 17.49 -3.48
N SER A 767 -6.13 16.56 -3.83
CA SER A 767 -5.20 15.92 -2.91
C SER A 767 -3.77 16.16 -3.40
N PHE A 768 -2.85 16.39 -2.47
CA PHE A 768 -1.43 16.54 -2.76
C PHE A 768 -0.61 15.84 -1.66
N HIS A 769 0.40 15.09 -2.10
CA HIS A 769 1.35 14.42 -1.20
C HIS A 769 2.77 14.69 -1.68
N GLY A 770 3.51 15.46 -0.90
CA GLY A 770 4.88 15.84 -1.25
C GLY A 770 5.47 16.77 -0.22
N MET A 771 6.78 17.00 -0.29
CA MET A 771 7.49 17.94 0.59
C MET A 771 7.31 17.64 2.09
N ASN A 772 7.16 16.35 2.43
CA ASN A 772 6.84 15.87 3.78
C ASN A 772 5.55 16.48 4.38
N THR A 773 4.58 16.77 3.53
CA THR A 773 3.23 17.19 3.93
C THR A 773 2.16 16.49 3.09
N ALA A 774 0.94 16.52 3.60
CA ALA A 774 -0.26 16.11 2.88
C ALA A 774 -1.23 17.29 2.84
N LEU A 775 -1.98 17.40 1.75
CA LEU A 775 -2.99 18.43 1.58
C LEU A 775 -4.26 17.83 0.99
N PHE A 776 -5.39 18.31 1.50
CA PHE A 776 -6.72 18.04 0.97
C PHE A 776 -7.55 19.32 0.92
N ALA A 777 -8.14 19.61 -0.23
CA ALA A 777 -9.06 20.73 -0.38
C ALA A 777 -10.24 20.30 -1.24
N ALA A 778 -11.47 20.59 -0.80
CA ALA A 778 -12.67 20.21 -1.54
C ALA A 778 -13.80 21.23 -1.32
N GLY A 779 -14.64 21.39 -2.36
CA GLY A 779 -15.79 22.28 -2.32
C GLY A 779 -15.46 23.76 -2.57
N ASP A 780 -16.36 24.63 -2.15
CA ASP A 780 -16.23 26.08 -2.25
C ASP A 780 -15.44 26.63 -1.07
N ASN A 781 -14.16 26.89 -1.32
CA ASN A 781 -13.21 27.40 -0.34
C ASN A 781 -13.18 28.94 -0.26
N GLY A 782 -14.34 29.57 -0.46
CA GLY A 782 -14.51 31.00 -0.27
C GLY A 782 -14.04 31.85 -1.44
N GLN A 783 -14.14 31.33 -2.66
CA GLN A 783 -13.67 32.03 -3.86
C GLN A 783 -14.72 32.92 -4.52
N ASN A 784 -16.01 32.77 -4.17
CA ASN A 784 -17.06 33.60 -4.73
C ASN A 784 -17.20 34.92 -3.93
N PRO A 785 -16.85 36.09 -4.51
CA PRO A 785 -16.95 37.36 -3.80
C PRO A 785 -18.39 37.79 -3.49
N ASP A 786 -19.38 37.20 -4.17
CA ASP A 786 -20.80 37.51 -3.98
C ASP A 786 -21.43 36.73 -2.81
N LEU A 787 -20.69 35.80 -2.20
CA LEU A 787 -21.14 34.98 -1.10
C LEU A 787 -20.47 35.37 0.22
N ILE A 788 -21.23 35.33 1.32
CA ILE A 788 -20.72 35.57 2.67
C ILE A 788 -20.59 34.23 3.38
N TYR A 789 -19.35 33.85 3.65
CA TYR A 789 -19.03 32.58 4.29
C TYR A 789 -18.87 32.74 5.80
N LYS A 790 -19.41 31.79 6.55
CA LYS A 790 -18.98 31.56 7.93
C LYS A 790 -17.78 30.62 7.88
N THR A 791 -16.66 30.97 8.53
CA THR A 791 -15.45 30.14 8.52
C THR A 791 -14.98 29.76 9.91
N VAL A 792 -14.36 28.59 10.03
CA VAL A 792 -13.58 28.18 11.22
C VAL A 792 -12.18 27.84 10.77
N GLU A 793 -11.17 28.40 11.43
CA GLU A 793 -9.76 28.26 11.07
C GLU A 793 -8.95 27.77 12.27
N TYR A 794 -8.15 26.71 12.04
CA TYR A 794 -7.15 26.18 12.96
C TYR A 794 -5.79 26.24 12.27
N LYS A 795 -4.80 26.82 12.96
CA LYS A 795 -3.48 27.05 12.37
C LYS A 795 -2.40 26.79 13.41
N ASP A 796 -1.53 25.81 13.14
CA ASP A 796 -0.36 25.48 13.95
C ASP A 796 0.90 25.57 13.07
N GLU A 797 1.63 26.68 13.18
CA GLU A 797 2.86 26.92 12.42
C GLU A 797 4.01 26.00 12.87
N GLY A 798 4.02 25.54 14.13
CA GLY A 798 5.05 24.66 14.67
C GLY A 798 4.96 23.26 14.09
N LYS A 799 3.74 22.72 13.99
CA LYS A 799 3.45 21.44 13.33
C LYS A 799 3.26 21.55 11.82
N LYS A 800 3.27 22.76 11.26
CA LYS A 800 2.95 23.04 9.84
C LYS A 800 1.57 22.47 9.44
N GLN A 801 0.58 22.64 10.32
CA GLN A 801 -0.79 22.16 10.13
C GLN A 801 -1.77 23.33 9.94
N TYR A 802 -2.69 23.16 9.00
CA TYR A 802 -3.75 24.14 8.72
C TYR A 802 -5.07 23.43 8.45
N GLN A 803 -6.15 23.90 9.06
CA GLN A 803 -7.49 23.41 8.79
C GLN A 803 -8.42 24.60 8.67
N LYS A 804 -9.22 24.65 7.60
CA LYS A 804 -10.24 25.66 7.43
C LYS A 804 -11.51 25.08 6.85
N TYR A 805 -12.63 25.48 7.45
CA TYR A 805 -13.96 25.02 7.08
C TYR A 805 -14.80 26.22 6.65
N TYR A 806 -15.51 26.09 5.54
CA TYR A 806 -16.37 27.12 4.96
C TYR A 806 -17.82 26.68 5.02
N PHE A 807 -18.70 27.57 5.49
CA PHE A 807 -20.12 27.29 5.64
C PHE A 807 -20.97 28.37 4.96
N LEU A 808 -21.97 27.91 4.20
CA LEU A 808 -23.05 28.72 3.64
C LEU A 808 -24.37 28.29 4.28
N ASN A 809 -25.16 29.22 4.80
CA ASN A 809 -26.41 28.91 5.51
C ASN A 809 -26.24 27.85 6.63
N ASN A 810 -25.12 27.92 7.37
CA ASN A 810 -24.70 26.94 8.38
C ASN A 810 -24.47 25.51 7.86
N ARG A 811 -24.31 25.30 6.56
CA ARG A 811 -23.98 24.01 5.95
C ARG A 811 -22.58 24.03 5.37
N LEU A 812 -21.82 22.95 5.57
CA LEU A 812 -20.46 22.83 5.05
C LEU A 812 -20.49 22.92 3.52
N CYS A 813 -19.68 23.80 2.97
CA CYS A 813 -19.56 24.03 1.53
C CYS A 813 -18.12 23.91 1.02
N GLY A 814 -17.12 24.08 1.90
CA GLY A 814 -15.71 23.89 1.55
C GLY A 814 -14.84 23.51 2.74
N VAL A 815 -13.71 22.88 2.46
CA VAL A 815 -12.69 22.48 3.44
C VAL A 815 -11.29 22.56 2.85
N ILE A 816 -10.33 22.98 3.67
CA ILE A 816 -8.88 22.89 3.41
C ILE A 816 -8.22 22.23 4.62
N LEU A 817 -7.40 21.20 4.39
CA LEU A 817 -6.57 20.50 5.38
C LEU A 817 -5.13 20.46 4.85
N ILE A 818 -4.15 20.87 5.65
CA ILE A 818 -2.70 20.78 5.36
C ILE A 818 -2.01 20.14 6.58
N GLY A 819 -1.07 19.24 6.31
CA GLY A 819 -0.32 18.48 7.31
C GLY A 819 -1.12 17.27 7.79
N ASP A 820 -2.12 17.49 8.65
CA ASP A 820 -3.03 16.44 9.10
C ASP A 820 -4.27 16.38 8.22
N THR A 821 -4.38 15.30 7.44
CA THR A 821 -5.50 15.03 6.54
C THR A 821 -6.38 13.87 7.00
N SER A 822 -6.23 13.40 8.25
CA SER A 822 -6.97 12.25 8.81
C SER A 822 -8.50 12.40 8.73
N ARG A 823 -9.02 13.63 8.70
CA ARG A 823 -10.45 13.93 8.57
C ARG A 823 -10.95 13.99 7.12
N MET A 824 -10.13 13.67 6.12
CA MET A 824 -10.48 13.77 4.69
C MET A 824 -11.76 13.01 4.35
N ALA A 825 -11.90 11.76 4.82
CA ALA A 825 -13.08 10.94 4.56
C ALA A 825 -14.34 11.50 5.21
N GLU A 826 -14.26 11.85 6.50
CA GLU A 826 -15.35 12.50 7.23
C GLU A 826 -15.80 13.79 6.52
N MET A 827 -14.86 14.61 6.04
CA MET A 827 -15.15 15.89 5.40
C MET A 827 -15.71 15.74 3.99
N THR A 828 -15.26 14.74 3.23
CA THR A 828 -15.82 14.42 1.91
C THR A 828 -17.30 14.08 2.03
N GLU A 829 -17.63 13.22 2.99
CA GLU A 829 -19.02 12.82 3.25
C GLU A 829 -19.85 13.97 3.82
N ALA A 830 -19.26 14.79 4.69
CA ALA A 830 -19.90 15.99 5.22
C ALA A 830 -20.25 17.01 4.14
N LEU A 831 -19.38 17.19 3.13
CA LEU A 831 -19.62 18.06 1.98
C LEU A 831 -20.75 17.52 1.11
N LYS A 832 -20.71 16.21 0.79
CA LYS A 832 -21.75 15.53 0.00
C LYS A 832 -23.15 15.66 0.62
N HIS A 833 -23.23 15.58 1.95
CA HIS A 833 -24.50 15.70 2.68
C HIS A 833 -24.82 17.11 3.18
N HIS A 834 -23.97 18.10 2.87
CA HIS A 834 -24.10 19.47 3.34
C HIS A 834 -24.36 19.56 4.86
N ARG A 835 -23.58 18.82 5.65
CA ARG A 835 -23.75 18.72 7.12
C ARG A 835 -23.71 20.08 7.80
N GLN A 836 -24.44 20.19 8.90
CA GLN A 836 -24.59 21.46 9.63
C GLN A 836 -23.35 21.80 10.46
N TYR A 837 -23.13 23.08 10.69
CA TYR A 837 -22.02 23.62 11.48
C TYR A 837 -21.77 22.87 12.80
N LYS A 838 -22.83 22.59 13.57
CA LYS A 838 -22.73 21.93 14.89
C LYS A 838 -22.32 20.46 14.82
N GLU A 839 -22.47 19.84 13.65
CA GLU A 839 -22.09 18.44 13.44
C GLU A 839 -20.60 18.32 13.11
N ILE A 840 -20.00 19.39 12.57
CA ILE A 840 -18.60 19.44 12.12
C ILE A 840 -17.67 20.04 13.17
N ILE A 841 -18.13 21.09 13.83
CA ILE A 841 -17.37 21.85 14.83
C ILE A 841 -17.95 21.53 16.20
N LYS A 842 -17.26 20.66 16.94
CA LYS A 842 -17.62 20.26 18.31
C LYS A 842 -17.11 21.25 19.35
#